data_AF-A0A812T7G5-F1
#
_entry.id   AF-A0A812T7G5-F1
#
_cell.length_a   1.000
_cell.length_b   1.000
_cell.length_c   1.000
_cell.angle_alpha   90.00
_cell.angle_beta   90.00
_cell.angle_gamma   90.00
#
_symmetry.space_group_name_H-M   'P 1'
#
loop_
_entity.id
_entity.type
_entity.pdbx_description
1 polymer ?
#
loop_
_entity_poly.entity_id
_entity_poly.type
_entity_poly.pdbx_seq_one_letter_code
_entity_poly.pdbx_strand_id
1 'polypeptide(L)'
;DLSNVALATASIERVLGAVERYAEELPEVIAAAEAQVPKGLKEELVEEAKECQKDYASTIEELEDAIADPRAEGEDLKAALIRARLAGAPMTLIDRGFAKLEKKFPEWFGYTKTELELLVAKQEADDIQELSAEGRFLRLQDAADAARTLQPRLEKSILEEVEDISMALAAERSFVMAVKEAKDILAGLPMSPEDVSLSALRLGHAIQACEMSAQEEAKKGISEAEELRVLLEEEGNRRSEVLQNAIAISSDRGRSLRDLHVAITGAREASVTPEFLQEPYARLRKKKLDFVTSALRNACATGKYSLAFALYHRGLALKAFEERNGGEWRSGAIQAEIKRLRADVSTIHGEFVIETSGGAFGTSTWRRNPCYLIRHSKMEFREGLERTISKKDIVFILFVGRIVAGYRSVALAEASDSPATMAVHVVRNNKEVHEAGAGYMLMPGYEVLASSHEDDDIPSCEFDLPPSSQPLFIVPSAAKGELGPFTLIVNATESVDVIRIPPANCEPQRFQQTFEVKWLQERPYQVIMGGGRFRNRAPMVSWYRNPQFRVKVKQPQESPQEPPPEPRSMLALPAPDAFRSRTPPARSGKPESLGPVVPVPRPNTAPTTPAGTENLDLKKLRMIFDSADVQRNGMVNKRELIKAIRRDGKMAEFFGLPAEIRQEDGSRDQMEALFQAMDSDSDREITWEEFLAFQASVHLRKSTWAEDASEVNASKSEVDFSSLDANPPPLLVVAMTPHGRPKAGPAAVHILRNIEGKGEDGLLAENPSHHHVLAQSGLRHIGREYSSASEVGAVLRLPLDRPEEPFIVVPSLKSTNHQGRFTITFMSTQDIEVERIQ
;
A
#
# COMPACT_ATOMS: atom_id res chain seq x y z
N ASP A 1 -11.30 -38.84 19.43
CA ASP A 1 -10.52 -40.00 18.94
C ASP A 1 -9.79 -39.74 17.63
N LEU A 2 -10.46 -39.52 16.49
CA LEU A 2 -9.77 -39.26 15.21
C LEU A 2 -8.85 -38.02 15.23
N SER A 3 -9.23 -36.97 15.95
CA SER A 3 -8.37 -35.78 16.13
C SER A 3 -7.05 -36.10 16.85
N ASN A 4 -7.06 -37.02 17.81
CA ASN A 4 -5.85 -37.39 18.56
C ASN A 4 -4.92 -38.27 17.74
N VAL A 5 -5.50 -39.14 16.89
CA VAL A 5 -4.74 -39.92 15.90
C VAL A 5 -4.10 -38.97 14.89
N ALA A 6 -4.84 -38.01 14.33
CA ALA A 6 -4.32 -37.02 13.38
C ALA A 6 -3.20 -36.16 13.98
N LEU A 7 -3.37 -35.71 15.23
CA LEU A 7 -2.32 -34.97 15.95
C LEU A 7 -1.07 -35.83 16.16
N ALA A 8 -1.21 -37.07 16.63
CA ALA A 8 -0.08 -37.97 16.84
C ALA A 8 0.63 -38.33 15.52
N THR A 9 -0.11 -38.54 14.44
CA THR A 9 0.44 -38.75 13.09
C THR A 9 1.22 -37.52 12.62
N ALA A 10 0.63 -36.31 12.73
CA ALA A 10 1.35 -35.09 12.37
C ALA A 10 2.59 -34.85 13.24
N SER A 11 2.53 -35.17 14.54
CA SER A 11 3.68 -35.06 15.44
C SER A 11 4.81 -36.03 15.09
N ILE A 12 4.52 -37.30 14.82
CA ILE A 12 5.55 -38.29 14.47
C ILE A 12 6.13 -38.03 13.07
N GLU A 13 5.31 -37.67 12.09
CA GLU A 13 5.78 -37.30 10.74
C GLU A 13 6.64 -36.03 10.78
N ARG A 14 6.30 -35.05 11.63
CA ARG A 14 7.15 -33.86 11.84
C ARG A 14 8.51 -34.22 12.43
N VAL A 15 8.55 -35.07 13.46
CA VAL A 15 9.83 -35.46 14.09
C VAL A 15 10.67 -36.30 13.13
N LEU A 16 10.07 -37.27 12.43
CA LEU A 16 10.76 -38.07 11.41
C LEU A 16 11.25 -37.23 10.24
N GLY A 17 10.52 -36.19 9.85
CA GLY A 17 10.90 -35.28 8.78
C GLY A 17 12.07 -34.34 9.11
N ALA A 18 12.43 -34.18 10.39
CA ALA A 18 13.49 -33.29 10.86
C ALA A 18 14.11 -33.81 12.17
N VAL A 19 14.59 -35.05 12.15
CA VAL A 19 15.12 -35.76 13.34
C VAL A 19 16.24 -34.96 14.00
N GLU A 20 17.09 -34.29 13.22
CA GLU A 20 18.20 -33.46 13.72
C GLU A 20 17.78 -32.27 14.58
N ARG A 21 16.49 -31.92 14.60
CA ARG A 21 15.96 -30.83 15.42
C ARG A 21 15.17 -31.34 16.61
N TYR A 22 14.42 -32.41 16.38
CA TYR A 22 13.43 -32.91 17.33
C TYR A 22 13.82 -34.27 17.93
N ALA A 23 15.09 -34.68 17.79
CA ALA A 23 15.58 -35.94 18.35
C ALA A 23 15.33 -36.07 19.86
N GLU A 24 15.39 -34.96 20.61
CA GLU A 24 15.06 -34.96 22.05
C GLU A 24 13.57 -35.25 22.33
N GLU A 25 12.68 -34.95 21.37
CA GLU A 25 11.24 -35.17 21.47
C GLU A 25 10.82 -36.59 21.06
N LEU A 26 11.69 -37.34 20.36
CA LEU A 26 11.42 -38.72 19.90
C LEU A 26 10.82 -39.63 20.99
N PRO A 27 11.36 -39.71 22.23
CA PRO A 27 10.80 -40.58 23.25
C PRO A 27 9.35 -40.27 23.60
N GLU A 28 9.01 -38.98 23.71
CA GLU A 28 7.66 -38.53 24.07
C GLU A 28 6.69 -38.74 22.89
N VAL A 29 7.12 -38.43 21.67
CA VAL A 29 6.31 -38.55 20.45
C VAL A 29 6.06 -40.03 20.11
N ILE A 30 7.05 -40.91 20.26
CA ILE A 30 6.89 -42.36 20.09
C ILE A 30 5.86 -42.89 21.09
N ALA A 31 5.99 -42.54 22.37
CA ALA A 31 5.04 -43.00 23.40
C ALA A 31 3.60 -42.51 23.13
N ALA A 32 3.45 -41.26 22.67
CA ALA A 32 2.15 -40.71 22.29
C ALA A 32 1.55 -41.41 21.06
N ALA A 33 2.37 -41.72 20.05
CA ALA A 33 1.96 -42.41 18.84
C ALA A 33 1.60 -43.88 19.09
N GLU A 34 2.38 -44.60 19.92
CA GLU A 34 2.10 -45.98 20.36
C GLU A 34 0.72 -46.10 21.01
N ALA A 35 0.35 -45.13 21.86
CA ALA A 35 -0.96 -45.09 22.49
C ALA A 35 -2.12 -44.91 21.49
N GLN A 36 -1.85 -44.44 20.27
CA GLN A 36 -2.83 -44.29 19.19
C GLN A 36 -2.82 -45.43 18.17
N VAL A 37 -1.83 -46.34 18.16
CA VAL A 37 -1.78 -47.48 17.23
C VAL A 37 -3.05 -48.35 17.30
N PRO A 38 -3.59 -48.74 18.48
CA PRO A 38 -4.84 -49.49 18.57
C PRO A 38 -6.07 -48.74 18.03
N LYS A 39 -5.95 -47.42 17.82
CA LYS A 39 -7.00 -46.52 17.34
C LYS A 39 -6.86 -46.18 15.85
N GLY A 40 -5.91 -46.80 15.15
CA GLY A 40 -5.76 -46.69 13.69
C GLY A 40 -4.57 -45.87 13.19
N LEU A 41 -3.61 -45.49 14.06
CA LEU A 41 -2.32 -44.95 13.62
C LEU A 41 -1.47 -46.08 12.99
N LYS A 42 -0.74 -45.79 11.91
CA LYS A 42 0.09 -46.77 11.21
C LYS A 42 1.28 -47.21 12.07
N GLU A 43 1.35 -48.50 12.39
CA GLU A 43 2.43 -49.09 13.18
C GLU A 43 3.82 -48.89 12.54
N GLU A 44 3.89 -48.87 11.21
CA GLU A 44 5.12 -48.63 10.43
C GLU A 44 5.83 -47.31 10.82
N LEU A 45 5.07 -46.22 11.01
CA LEU A 45 5.64 -44.92 11.39
C LEU A 45 6.26 -44.94 12.79
N VAL A 46 5.71 -45.76 13.68
CA VAL A 46 6.20 -45.90 15.05
C VAL A 46 7.50 -46.70 15.08
N GLU A 47 7.58 -47.76 14.28
CA GLU A 47 8.80 -48.58 14.17
C GLU A 47 9.94 -47.79 13.50
N GLU A 48 9.65 -47.01 12.46
CA GLU A 48 10.61 -46.09 11.86
C GLU A 48 11.17 -45.08 12.89
N ALA A 49 10.29 -44.47 13.70
CA ALA A 49 10.72 -43.54 14.74
C ALA A 49 11.59 -44.21 15.83
N LYS A 50 11.32 -45.46 16.19
CA LYS A 50 12.17 -46.23 17.12
C LYS A 50 13.54 -46.53 16.54
N GLU A 51 13.61 -46.86 15.26
CA GLU A 51 14.89 -47.06 14.57
C GLU A 51 15.71 -45.77 14.57
N CYS A 52 15.11 -44.63 14.21
CA CYS A 52 15.75 -43.32 14.29
C CYS A 52 16.21 -42.97 15.72
N GLN A 53 15.40 -43.28 16.74
CA GLN A 53 15.77 -43.05 18.14
C GLN A 53 16.99 -43.87 18.55
N LYS A 54 17.07 -45.12 18.10
CA LYS A 54 18.20 -46.02 18.38
C LYS A 54 19.48 -45.51 17.70
N ASP A 55 19.38 -45.10 16.44
CA ASP A 55 20.51 -44.56 15.68
C ASP A 55 21.01 -43.24 16.28
N TYR A 56 20.09 -42.37 16.71
CA TYR A 56 20.42 -41.16 17.45
C TYR A 56 21.19 -41.50 18.74
N ALA A 57 20.65 -42.39 19.58
CA ALA A 57 21.29 -42.79 20.82
C ALA A 57 22.70 -43.39 20.60
N SER A 58 22.86 -44.24 19.57
CA SER A 58 24.17 -44.79 19.18
C SER A 58 25.15 -43.69 18.78
N THR A 59 24.69 -42.69 18.03
CA THR A 59 25.53 -41.57 17.58
C THR A 59 25.99 -40.70 18.75
N ILE A 60 25.12 -40.48 19.74
CA ILE A 60 25.48 -39.76 20.98
C ILE A 60 26.53 -40.53 21.77
N GLU A 61 26.33 -41.84 21.96
CA GLU A 61 27.26 -42.71 22.68
C GLU A 61 28.65 -42.74 22.02
N GLU A 62 28.71 -42.82 20.69
CA GLU A 62 29.97 -42.75 19.93
C GLU A 62 30.76 -41.46 20.20
N LEU A 63 30.10 -40.31 20.25
CA LEU A 63 30.77 -39.04 20.55
C LEU A 63 31.20 -38.98 22.01
N GLU A 64 30.39 -39.47 22.94
CA GLU A 64 30.76 -39.52 24.36
C GLU A 64 31.99 -40.40 24.59
N ASP A 65 32.05 -41.56 23.95
CA ASP A 65 33.19 -42.46 23.98
C ASP A 65 34.44 -41.83 23.35
N ALA A 66 34.29 -41.18 22.18
CA ALA A 66 35.38 -40.44 21.54
C ALA A 66 35.89 -39.27 22.42
N ILE A 67 35.01 -38.61 23.19
CA ILE A 67 35.36 -37.57 24.16
C ILE A 67 36.02 -38.17 25.41
N ALA A 68 35.63 -39.36 25.85
CA ALA A 68 36.20 -40.02 27.01
C ALA A 68 37.58 -40.66 26.73
N ASP A 69 37.80 -41.20 25.52
CA ASP A 69 39.02 -41.94 25.20
C ASP A 69 40.26 -41.01 25.11
N PRO A 70 41.28 -41.20 25.98
CA PRO A 70 42.52 -40.44 25.91
C PRO A 70 43.32 -40.71 24.62
N ARG A 71 43.12 -41.88 23.98
CA ARG A 71 43.88 -42.35 22.82
C ARG A 71 43.22 -42.05 21.48
N ALA A 72 41.95 -41.60 21.47
CA ALA A 72 41.22 -41.25 20.24
C ALA A 72 42.06 -40.41 19.28
N GLU A 73 42.10 -40.83 18.02
CA GLU A 73 42.74 -40.12 16.92
C GLU A 73 41.94 -38.86 16.57
N GLY A 74 42.60 -37.84 16.00
CA GLY A 74 41.93 -36.58 15.66
C GLY A 74 40.82 -36.75 14.64
N GLU A 75 40.99 -37.69 13.71
CA GLU A 75 40.03 -38.02 12.67
C GLU A 75 38.78 -38.71 13.22
N ASP A 76 38.93 -39.65 14.16
CA ASP A 76 37.81 -40.33 14.83
C ASP A 76 36.96 -39.35 15.64
N LEU A 77 37.61 -38.47 16.42
CA LEU A 77 36.92 -37.45 17.20
C LEU A 77 36.20 -36.44 16.30
N LYS A 78 36.83 -36.03 15.20
CA LYS A 78 36.20 -35.18 14.18
C LYS A 78 34.96 -35.87 13.60
N ALA A 79 35.09 -37.12 13.15
CA ALA A 79 34.01 -37.83 12.47
C ALA A 79 32.81 -38.07 13.41
N ALA A 80 33.07 -38.45 14.66
CA ALA A 80 32.03 -38.59 15.68
C ALA A 80 31.33 -37.24 15.99
N LEU A 81 32.10 -36.15 16.05
CA LEU A 81 31.55 -34.81 16.29
C LEU A 81 30.63 -34.36 15.15
N ILE A 82 31.05 -34.56 13.89
CA ILE A 82 30.25 -34.21 12.72
C ILE A 82 28.95 -35.03 12.69
N ARG A 83 29.04 -36.37 12.86
CA ARG A 83 27.85 -37.23 12.89
C ARG A 83 26.86 -36.82 13.99
N ALA A 84 27.36 -36.60 15.20
CA ALA A 84 26.52 -36.17 16.33
C ALA A 84 25.83 -34.83 16.06
N ARG A 85 26.54 -33.83 15.50
CA ARG A 85 25.91 -32.54 15.22
C ARG A 85 24.82 -32.65 14.16
N LEU A 86 25.06 -33.39 13.07
CA LEU A 86 24.09 -33.60 12.00
C LEU A 86 22.89 -34.45 12.46
N ALA A 87 23.07 -35.29 13.47
CA ALA A 87 21.99 -36.06 14.10
C ALA A 87 21.18 -35.24 15.13
N GLY A 88 21.56 -33.99 15.41
CA GLY A 88 20.84 -33.15 16.39
C GLY A 88 21.30 -33.30 17.83
N ALA A 89 22.57 -33.65 18.06
CA ALA A 89 23.11 -33.75 19.42
C ALA A 89 23.04 -32.40 20.17
N PRO A 90 22.87 -32.42 21.51
CA PRO A 90 22.83 -31.21 22.31
C PRO A 90 24.10 -30.39 22.14
N MET A 91 23.97 -29.06 22.02
CA MET A 91 25.12 -28.18 21.80
C MET A 91 26.17 -28.28 22.91
N THR A 92 25.75 -28.59 24.14
CA THR A 92 26.64 -28.82 25.28
C THR A 92 27.60 -30.00 25.07
N LEU A 93 27.17 -31.05 24.38
CA LEU A 93 28.00 -32.20 24.03
C LEU A 93 28.93 -31.85 22.87
N ILE A 94 28.42 -31.13 21.86
CA ILE A 94 29.21 -30.64 20.72
C ILE A 94 30.34 -29.70 21.19
N ASP A 95 30.04 -28.78 22.10
CA ASP A 95 31.02 -27.84 22.69
C ASP A 95 32.12 -28.59 23.46
N ARG A 96 31.76 -29.65 24.19
CA ARG A 96 32.74 -30.53 24.86
C ARG A 96 33.65 -31.24 23.85
N GLY A 97 33.08 -31.72 22.75
CA GLY A 97 33.82 -32.32 21.65
C GLY A 97 34.81 -31.33 21.02
N PHE A 98 34.33 -30.13 20.69
CA PHE A 98 35.17 -29.06 20.14
C PHE A 98 36.27 -28.60 21.10
N ALA A 99 35.98 -28.46 22.39
CA ALA A 99 36.99 -28.10 23.39
C ALA A 99 38.10 -29.16 23.51
N LYS A 100 37.75 -30.45 23.38
CA LYS A 100 38.74 -31.53 23.35
C LYS A 100 39.56 -31.49 22.05
N LEU A 101 38.91 -31.26 20.92
CA LEU A 101 39.57 -31.16 19.61
C LEU A 101 40.54 -29.97 19.57
N GLU A 102 40.13 -28.78 20.00
CA GLU A 102 40.98 -27.58 20.06
C GLU A 102 42.21 -27.79 20.95
N LYS A 103 42.02 -28.47 22.10
CA LYS A 103 43.10 -28.72 23.06
C LYS A 103 44.12 -29.75 22.57
N LYS A 104 43.66 -30.82 21.90
CA LYS A 104 44.52 -31.97 21.52
C LYS A 104 45.02 -31.88 20.08
N PHE A 105 44.26 -31.25 19.19
CA PHE A 105 44.47 -31.17 17.74
C PHE A 105 44.07 -29.78 17.20
N PRO A 106 44.76 -28.70 17.61
CA PRO A 106 44.39 -27.32 17.24
C PRO A 106 44.37 -27.08 15.72
N GLU A 107 45.18 -27.80 14.96
CA GLU A 107 45.21 -27.76 13.50
C GLU A 107 43.93 -28.32 12.84
N TRP A 108 43.22 -29.24 13.51
CA TRP A 108 41.95 -29.82 13.04
C TRP A 108 40.72 -29.00 13.44
N PHE A 109 40.85 -28.10 14.42
CA PHE A 109 39.72 -27.34 14.95
C PHE A 109 39.08 -26.43 13.91
N GLY A 110 39.87 -25.56 13.26
CA GLY A 110 39.35 -24.66 12.22
C GLY A 110 38.80 -25.42 11.01
N TYR A 111 39.46 -26.52 10.66
CA TYR A 111 39.04 -27.41 9.59
C TYR A 111 37.65 -28.02 9.86
N THR A 112 37.53 -28.72 10.98
CA THR A 112 36.32 -29.41 11.41
C THR A 112 35.16 -28.45 11.57
N LYS A 113 35.42 -27.25 12.11
CA LYS A 113 34.39 -26.22 12.23
C LYS A 113 33.84 -25.78 10.87
N THR A 114 34.72 -25.56 9.90
CA THR A 114 34.32 -25.08 8.57
C THR A 114 33.61 -26.17 7.77
N GLU A 115 34.10 -27.41 7.86
CA GLU A 115 33.45 -28.57 7.25
C GLU A 115 32.07 -28.84 7.85
N LEU A 116 31.97 -28.81 9.18
CA LEU A 116 30.69 -28.97 9.85
C LEU A 116 29.69 -27.89 9.45
N GLU A 117 30.15 -26.64 9.37
CA GLU A 117 29.31 -25.51 8.94
C GLU A 117 28.76 -25.72 7.53
N LEU A 118 29.57 -26.24 6.60
CA LEU A 118 29.12 -26.58 5.25
C LEU A 118 28.08 -27.69 5.27
N LEU A 119 28.30 -28.76 6.03
CA LEU A 119 27.38 -29.90 6.08
C LEU A 119 26.05 -29.52 6.75
N VAL A 120 26.09 -28.66 7.77
CA VAL A 120 24.88 -28.10 8.39
C VAL A 120 24.14 -27.20 7.39
N ALA A 121 24.83 -26.28 6.71
CA ALA A 121 24.22 -25.41 5.71
C ALA A 121 23.63 -26.22 4.53
N LYS A 122 24.26 -27.34 4.16
CA LYS A 122 23.76 -28.28 3.18
C LYS A 122 22.46 -28.95 3.65
N GLN A 123 22.37 -29.38 4.91
CA GLN A 123 21.16 -29.95 5.48
C GLN A 123 20.03 -28.91 5.60
N GLU A 124 20.36 -27.68 6.01
CA GLU A 124 19.43 -26.55 6.07
C GLU A 124 18.91 -26.12 4.69
N ALA A 125 19.62 -26.44 3.61
CA ALA A 125 19.19 -26.12 2.24
C ALA A 125 17.90 -26.85 1.83
N ASP A 126 17.60 -28.00 2.43
CA ASP A 126 16.36 -28.75 2.18
C ASP A 126 15.19 -28.31 3.08
N ASP A 127 15.45 -27.47 4.08
CA ASP A 127 14.41 -27.00 4.99
C ASP A 127 13.71 -25.73 4.50
N ILE A 128 12.63 -25.94 3.74
CA ILE A 128 11.80 -24.88 3.16
C ILE A 128 10.98 -24.13 4.23
N GLN A 129 10.77 -24.71 5.42
CA GLN A 129 9.83 -24.15 6.40
C GLN A 129 10.41 -23.00 7.22
N GLU A 130 11.70 -23.02 7.56
CA GLU A 130 12.29 -22.00 8.43
C GLU A 130 12.97 -20.86 7.67
N LEU A 131 13.55 -21.14 6.50
CA LEU A 131 14.37 -20.19 5.76
C LEU A 131 13.82 -19.96 4.35
N SER A 132 13.68 -18.68 3.99
CA SER A 132 13.42 -18.28 2.60
C SER A 132 14.49 -18.84 1.65
N ALA A 133 14.15 -19.07 0.38
CA ALA A 133 15.10 -19.53 -0.64
C ALA A 133 16.36 -18.64 -0.71
N GLU A 134 16.21 -17.33 -0.55
CA GLU A 134 17.34 -16.38 -0.45
C GLU A 134 18.23 -16.67 0.76
N GLY A 135 17.61 -16.90 1.92
CA GLY A 135 18.32 -17.21 3.16
C GLY A 135 19.12 -18.51 3.05
N ARG A 136 18.50 -19.57 2.53
CA ARG A 136 19.16 -20.87 2.29
C ARG A 136 20.31 -20.75 1.29
N PHE A 137 20.10 -20.01 0.20
CA PHE A 137 21.13 -19.80 -0.83
C PHE A 137 22.36 -19.08 -0.26
N LEU A 138 22.17 -17.93 0.41
CA LEU A 138 23.27 -17.17 0.99
C LEU A 138 24.01 -17.97 2.07
N ARG A 139 23.26 -18.71 2.90
CA ARG A 139 23.81 -19.56 3.96
C ARG A 139 24.74 -20.64 3.42
N LEU A 140 24.29 -21.37 2.40
CA LEU A 140 25.07 -22.41 1.74
C LEU A 140 26.26 -21.82 1.00
N GLN A 141 26.08 -20.68 0.33
CA GLN A 141 27.13 -19.99 -0.41
C GLN A 141 28.27 -19.53 0.52
N ASP A 142 27.95 -18.87 1.63
CA ASP A 142 28.94 -18.41 2.61
C ASP A 142 29.74 -19.60 3.20
N ALA A 143 29.05 -20.70 3.54
CA ALA A 143 29.69 -21.90 4.06
C ALA A 143 30.56 -22.60 3.00
N ALA A 144 30.11 -22.66 1.75
CA ALA A 144 30.85 -23.22 0.64
C ALA A 144 32.11 -22.41 0.32
N ASP A 145 32.02 -21.08 0.33
CA ASP A 145 33.15 -20.19 0.11
C ASP A 145 34.20 -20.32 1.23
N ALA A 146 33.77 -20.44 2.48
CA ALA A 146 34.67 -20.75 3.60
C ALA A 146 35.36 -22.11 3.41
N ALA A 147 34.60 -23.15 3.05
CA ALA A 147 35.12 -24.51 2.84
C ALA A 147 36.11 -24.62 1.68
N ARG A 148 35.96 -23.82 0.61
CA ARG A 148 36.91 -23.76 -0.52
C ARG A 148 38.31 -23.29 -0.12
N THR A 149 38.45 -22.61 1.02
CA THR A 149 39.74 -22.15 1.54
C THR A 149 40.52 -23.22 2.32
N LEU A 150 39.88 -24.35 2.64
CA LEU A 150 40.48 -25.41 3.44
C LEU A 150 41.63 -26.12 2.73
N GLN A 151 42.66 -26.47 3.50
CA GLN A 151 43.77 -27.34 3.08
C GLN A 151 43.98 -28.43 4.15
N PRO A 152 43.88 -29.73 3.80
CA PRO A 152 43.56 -30.28 2.47
C PRO A 152 42.12 -30.00 2.02
N ARG A 153 41.85 -30.02 0.71
CA ARG A 153 40.46 -29.78 0.24
C ARG A 153 39.52 -30.87 0.75
N LEU A 154 38.25 -30.50 0.97
CA LEU A 154 37.18 -31.45 1.25
C LEU A 154 37.02 -32.46 0.12
N GLU A 155 36.33 -33.56 0.43
CA GLU A 155 36.01 -34.59 -0.54
C GLU A 155 35.28 -34.00 -1.75
N LYS A 156 35.65 -34.46 -2.95
CA LYS A 156 35.10 -33.94 -4.21
C LYS A 156 33.59 -34.16 -4.31
N SER A 157 33.09 -35.29 -3.80
CA SER A 157 31.67 -35.63 -3.76
C SER A 157 30.84 -34.59 -2.99
N ILE A 158 31.31 -34.17 -1.80
CA ILE A 158 30.66 -33.15 -0.98
C ILE A 158 30.56 -31.81 -1.72
N LEU A 159 31.64 -31.41 -2.40
CA LEU A 159 31.67 -30.16 -3.15
C LEU A 159 30.76 -30.19 -4.38
N GLU A 160 30.66 -31.33 -5.07
CA GLU A 160 29.75 -31.54 -6.19
C GLU A 160 28.29 -31.46 -5.74
N GLU A 161 27.92 -32.14 -4.63
CA GLU A 161 26.57 -32.08 -4.08
C GLU A 161 26.19 -30.66 -3.62
N VAL A 162 27.12 -29.93 -3.00
CA VAL A 162 26.90 -28.53 -2.62
C VAL A 162 26.70 -27.63 -3.85
N GLU A 163 27.42 -27.89 -4.94
CA GLU A 163 27.25 -27.15 -6.18
C GLU A 163 25.88 -27.42 -6.81
N ASP A 164 25.44 -28.68 -6.83
CA ASP A 164 24.11 -29.07 -7.30
C ASP A 164 22.98 -28.41 -6.48
N ILE A 165 23.09 -28.45 -5.14
CA ILE A 165 22.12 -27.80 -4.23
C ILE A 165 22.16 -26.27 -4.40
N SER A 166 23.35 -25.69 -4.54
CA SER A 166 23.50 -24.24 -4.78
C SER A 166 22.85 -23.83 -6.10
N MET A 167 22.96 -24.65 -7.15
CA MET A 167 22.27 -24.41 -8.42
C MET A 167 20.75 -24.53 -8.28
N ALA A 168 20.27 -25.52 -7.54
CA ALA A 168 18.85 -25.70 -7.24
C ALA A 168 18.25 -24.49 -6.50
N LEU A 169 18.92 -24.03 -5.45
CA LEU A 169 18.50 -22.85 -4.67
C LEU A 169 18.58 -21.56 -5.50
N ALA A 170 19.58 -21.41 -6.36
CA ALA A 170 19.66 -20.27 -7.27
C ALA A 170 18.48 -20.23 -8.26
N ALA A 171 18.10 -21.39 -8.79
CA ALA A 171 16.92 -21.53 -9.66
C ALA A 171 15.63 -21.19 -8.92
N GLU A 172 15.43 -21.71 -7.70
CA GLU A 172 14.28 -21.40 -6.86
C GLU A 172 14.19 -19.91 -6.52
N ARG A 173 15.30 -19.30 -6.08
CA ARG A 173 15.39 -17.86 -5.78
C ARG A 173 15.01 -17.02 -6.99
N SER A 174 15.58 -17.32 -8.16
CA SER A 174 15.29 -16.62 -9.42
C SER A 174 13.80 -16.74 -9.77
N PHE A 175 13.23 -17.93 -9.61
CA PHE A 175 11.81 -18.20 -9.83
C PHE A 175 10.90 -17.38 -8.90
N VAL A 176 11.15 -17.40 -7.59
CA VAL A 176 10.35 -16.66 -6.59
C VAL A 176 10.40 -15.15 -6.87
N MET A 177 11.58 -14.62 -7.17
CA MET A 177 11.76 -13.20 -7.48
C MET A 177 11.04 -12.80 -8.78
N ALA A 178 11.16 -13.61 -9.84
CA ALA A 178 10.50 -13.35 -11.11
C ALA A 178 8.97 -13.44 -11.00
N VAL A 179 8.43 -14.38 -10.22
CA VAL A 179 6.99 -14.50 -9.95
C VAL A 179 6.48 -13.26 -9.19
N LYS A 180 7.23 -12.78 -8.20
CA LYS A 180 6.89 -11.55 -7.47
C LYS A 180 6.87 -10.34 -8.40
N GLU A 181 7.93 -10.13 -9.17
CA GLU A 181 8.03 -9.05 -10.16
C GLU A 181 6.86 -9.09 -11.16
N ALA A 182 6.52 -10.28 -11.65
CA ALA A 182 5.37 -10.47 -12.55
C ALA A 182 4.05 -10.03 -11.92
N LYS A 183 3.80 -10.41 -10.65
CA LYS A 183 2.60 -10.01 -9.90
C LYS A 183 2.55 -8.49 -9.71
N ASP A 184 3.67 -7.86 -9.39
CA ASP A 184 3.76 -6.41 -9.20
C ASP A 184 3.51 -5.65 -10.52
N ILE A 185 4.07 -6.13 -11.65
CA ILE A 185 3.81 -5.57 -12.98
C ILE A 185 2.33 -5.66 -13.35
N LEU A 186 1.71 -6.83 -13.15
CA LEU A 186 0.28 -7.04 -13.42
C LEU A 186 -0.62 -6.26 -12.46
N ALA A 187 -0.15 -5.91 -11.26
CA ALA A 187 -0.82 -4.96 -10.35
C ALA A 187 -0.68 -3.49 -10.80
N GLY A 188 0.07 -3.24 -11.87
CA GLY A 188 0.24 -1.93 -12.50
C GLY A 188 1.48 -1.18 -12.03
N LEU A 189 2.58 -1.89 -11.75
CA LEU A 189 3.91 -1.26 -11.62
C LEU A 189 4.22 -0.47 -12.92
N PRO A 190 4.52 0.83 -12.83
CA PRO A 190 4.88 1.64 -13.99
C PRO A 190 6.19 1.15 -14.60
N MET A 191 6.16 0.76 -15.88
CA MET A 191 7.30 0.17 -16.57
C MET A 191 7.13 0.33 -18.10
N SER A 192 8.24 0.38 -18.84
CA SER A 192 8.22 0.41 -20.30
C SER A 192 7.61 -0.87 -20.89
N PRO A 193 6.96 -0.82 -22.07
CA PRO A 193 6.45 -2.02 -22.73
C PRO A 193 7.53 -3.07 -23.03
N GLU A 194 8.75 -2.63 -23.33
CA GLU A 194 9.90 -3.48 -23.63
C GLU A 194 10.37 -4.22 -22.38
N ASP A 195 10.46 -3.53 -21.24
CA ASP A 195 10.85 -4.12 -19.97
C ASP A 195 9.78 -5.11 -19.44
N VAL A 196 8.49 -4.85 -19.67
CA VAL A 196 7.42 -5.82 -19.35
C VAL A 196 7.59 -7.10 -20.17
N SER A 197 7.89 -6.96 -21.47
CA SER A 197 8.16 -8.11 -22.35
C SER A 197 9.44 -8.86 -21.94
N LEU A 198 10.47 -8.12 -21.52
CA LEU A 198 11.70 -8.71 -20.98
C LEU A 198 11.45 -9.44 -19.66
N SER A 199 10.56 -8.94 -18.82
CA SER A 199 10.16 -9.58 -17.56
C SER A 199 9.42 -10.90 -17.81
N ALA A 200 8.58 -10.96 -18.85
CA ALA A 200 7.97 -12.22 -19.29
C ALA A 200 9.02 -13.24 -19.74
N LEU A 201 10.03 -12.80 -20.52
CA LEU A 201 11.14 -13.65 -20.93
C LEU A 201 11.97 -14.15 -19.74
N ARG A 202 12.29 -13.27 -18.79
CA ARG A 202 12.99 -13.62 -17.54
C ARG A 202 12.20 -14.65 -16.73
N LEU A 203 10.89 -14.47 -16.60
CA LEU A 203 10.01 -15.44 -15.93
C LEU A 203 10.03 -16.78 -16.68
N GLY A 204 10.00 -16.79 -18.02
CA GLY A 204 10.16 -18.01 -18.82
C GLY A 204 11.47 -18.74 -18.55
N HIS A 205 12.60 -18.03 -18.51
CA HIS A 205 13.89 -18.63 -18.15
C HIS A 205 13.92 -19.14 -16.71
N ALA A 206 13.31 -18.41 -15.77
CA ALA A 206 13.23 -18.82 -14.38
C ALA A 206 12.36 -20.07 -14.18
N ILE A 207 11.25 -20.20 -14.94
CA ILE A 207 10.42 -21.41 -14.98
C ILE A 207 11.26 -22.60 -15.48
N GLN A 208 11.98 -22.45 -16.60
CA GLN A 208 12.83 -23.53 -17.15
C GLN A 208 13.93 -23.95 -16.17
N ALA A 209 14.59 -22.98 -15.53
CA ALA A 209 15.60 -23.26 -14.51
C ALA A 209 15.00 -23.99 -13.30
N CYS A 210 13.80 -23.57 -12.85
CA CYS A 210 13.06 -24.20 -11.76
C CYS A 210 12.68 -25.66 -12.11
N GLU A 211 12.20 -25.90 -13.33
CA GLU A 211 11.82 -27.23 -13.81
C GLU A 211 13.03 -28.19 -13.85
N MET A 212 14.18 -27.73 -14.34
CA MET A 212 15.39 -28.54 -14.47
C MET A 212 16.10 -28.81 -13.14
N SER A 213 16.14 -27.82 -12.25
CA SER A 213 17.11 -27.82 -11.15
C SER A 213 16.52 -27.57 -9.76
N ALA A 214 15.32 -26.99 -9.61
CA ALA A 214 14.79 -26.67 -8.28
C ALA A 214 14.23 -27.90 -7.55
N GLN A 215 13.97 -27.73 -6.25
CA GLN A 215 13.29 -28.71 -5.40
C GLN A 215 11.82 -28.90 -5.82
N GLU A 216 11.26 -30.08 -5.55
CA GLU A 216 9.88 -30.46 -5.95
C GLU A 216 8.79 -29.52 -5.42
N GLU A 217 9.00 -28.91 -4.24
CA GLU A 217 8.04 -27.95 -3.69
C GLU A 217 7.92 -26.70 -4.55
N ALA A 218 9.05 -26.15 -5.01
CA ALA A 218 9.09 -24.98 -5.87
C ALA A 218 8.40 -25.26 -7.23
N LYS A 219 8.53 -26.48 -7.74
CA LYS A 219 7.92 -26.90 -9.01
C LYS A 219 6.38 -26.87 -8.97
N LYS A 220 5.74 -26.99 -7.80
CA LYS A 220 4.29 -26.86 -7.66
C LYS A 220 3.76 -25.50 -8.15
N GLY A 221 4.58 -24.45 -8.08
CA GLY A 221 4.23 -23.10 -8.54
C GLY A 221 4.34 -22.88 -10.05
N ILE A 222 4.91 -23.81 -10.82
CA ILE A 222 5.21 -23.62 -12.26
C ILE A 222 3.94 -23.33 -13.07
N SER A 223 2.83 -24.03 -12.78
CA SER A 223 1.57 -23.82 -13.50
C SER A 223 1.03 -22.40 -13.34
N GLU A 224 1.10 -21.82 -12.13
CA GLU A 224 0.69 -20.43 -11.88
C GLU A 224 1.64 -19.45 -12.56
N ALA A 225 2.95 -19.73 -12.52
CA ALA A 225 3.95 -18.88 -13.15
C ALA A 225 3.82 -18.84 -14.69
N GLU A 226 3.48 -19.96 -15.32
CA GLU A 226 3.19 -20.00 -16.76
C GLU A 226 1.96 -19.15 -17.13
N GLU A 227 0.90 -19.20 -16.32
CA GLU A 227 -0.25 -18.30 -16.50
C GLU A 227 0.16 -16.82 -16.37
N LEU A 228 0.98 -16.48 -15.37
CA LEU A 228 1.50 -15.13 -15.19
C LEU A 228 2.38 -14.68 -16.36
N ARG A 229 3.19 -15.57 -16.94
CA ARG A 229 4.02 -15.26 -18.12
C ARG A 229 3.16 -14.86 -19.31
N VAL A 230 2.12 -15.64 -19.62
CA VAL A 230 1.19 -15.33 -20.71
C VAL A 230 0.51 -13.98 -20.48
N LEU A 231 0.06 -13.72 -19.25
CA LEU A 231 -0.54 -12.43 -18.89
C LEU A 231 0.45 -11.26 -19.04
N LEU A 232 1.72 -11.45 -18.72
CA LEU A 232 2.76 -10.44 -18.92
C LEU A 232 3.02 -10.15 -20.40
N GLU A 233 3.04 -11.18 -21.26
CA GLU A 233 3.21 -10.99 -22.71
C GLU A 233 2.03 -10.20 -23.30
N GLU A 234 0.80 -10.55 -22.90
CA GLU A 234 -0.40 -9.81 -23.28
C GLU A 234 -0.35 -8.36 -22.79
N GLU A 235 0.09 -8.14 -21.56
CA GLU A 235 0.23 -6.81 -20.97
C GLU A 235 1.32 -5.97 -21.66
N GLY A 236 2.47 -6.56 -21.98
CA GLY A 236 3.55 -5.90 -22.74
C GLY A 236 3.08 -5.45 -24.11
N ASN A 237 2.39 -6.35 -24.84
CA ASN A 237 1.77 -6.03 -26.13
C ASN A 237 0.74 -4.90 -26.02
N ARG A 238 -0.13 -4.97 -24.99
CA ARG A 238 -1.14 -3.94 -24.73
C ARG A 238 -0.50 -2.57 -24.46
N ARG A 239 0.53 -2.51 -23.60
CA ARG A 239 1.26 -1.27 -23.30
C ARG A 239 1.95 -0.70 -24.54
N SER A 240 2.50 -1.57 -25.38
CA SER A 240 3.13 -1.18 -26.64
C SER A 240 2.10 -0.58 -27.61
N GLU A 241 0.96 -1.24 -27.81
CA GLU A 241 -0.12 -0.77 -28.69
C GLU A 241 -0.62 0.63 -28.27
N VAL A 242 -0.91 0.84 -26.99
CA VAL A 242 -1.41 2.14 -26.51
C VAL A 242 -0.36 3.25 -26.59
N LEU A 243 0.92 2.94 -26.35
CA LEU A 243 2.02 3.88 -26.51
C LEU A 243 2.18 4.29 -27.98
N GLN A 244 2.20 3.33 -28.91
CA GLN A 244 2.29 3.60 -30.34
C GLN A 244 1.09 4.41 -30.83
N ASN A 245 -0.11 4.12 -30.34
CA ASN A 245 -1.30 4.92 -30.64
C ASN A 245 -1.18 6.37 -30.14
N ALA A 246 -0.67 6.59 -28.91
CA ALA A 246 -0.45 7.93 -28.37
C ALA A 246 0.57 8.73 -29.20
N ILE A 247 1.69 8.10 -29.60
CA ILE A 247 2.71 8.70 -30.47
C ILE A 247 2.12 9.03 -31.84
N ALA A 248 1.42 8.08 -32.47
CA ALA A 248 0.81 8.29 -33.78
C ALA A 248 -0.18 9.47 -33.78
N ILE A 249 -1.00 9.59 -32.72
CA ILE A 249 -1.95 10.69 -32.55
C ILE A 249 -1.23 12.02 -32.27
N SER A 250 -0.11 12.02 -31.54
CA SER A 250 0.66 13.24 -31.29
C SER A 250 1.34 13.78 -32.54
N SER A 251 1.83 12.90 -33.41
CA SER A 251 2.50 13.28 -34.66
C SER A 251 1.51 13.77 -35.74
N ASP A 252 0.26 13.32 -35.72
CA ASP A 252 -0.79 13.76 -36.66
C ASP A 252 -1.34 15.15 -36.26
N ARG A 253 -1.07 16.15 -37.11
CA ARG A 253 -1.50 17.53 -36.88
C ARG A 253 -3.02 17.73 -37.00
N GLY A 254 -3.72 16.86 -37.73
CA GLY A 254 -5.16 16.94 -37.95
C GLY A 254 -6.00 16.39 -36.81
N ARG A 255 -5.40 15.61 -35.89
CA ARG A 255 -6.12 15.05 -34.75
C ARG A 255 -6.58 16.13 -33.79
N SER A 256 -7.72 15.90 -33.15
CA SER A 256 -8.28 16.83 -32.18
C SER A 256 -7.43 16.89 -30.89
N LEU A 257 -7.71 17.84 -30.00
CA LEU A 257 -7.15 17.83 -28.64
C LEU A 257 -7.66 16.60 -27.86
N ARG A 258 -8.95 16.27 -28.03
CA ARG A 258 -9.61 15.13 -27.41
C ARG A 258 -8.92 13.80 -27.74
N ASP A 259 -8.65 13.54 -29.02
CA ASP A 259 -8.01 12.28 -29.44
C ASP A 259 -6.67 12.09 -28.72
N LEU A 260 -5.89 13.16 -28.60
CA LEU A 260 -4.59 13.15 -27.93
C LEU A 260 -4.73 12.93 -26.41
N HIS A 261 -5.71 13.60 -25.79
CA HIS A 261 -6.01 13.43 -24.37
C HIS A 261 -6.43 11.98 -24.07
N VAL A 262 -7.37 11.41 -24.83
CA VAL A 262 -7.83 10.02 -24.67
C VAL A 262 -6.68 9.04 -24.87
N ALA A 263 -5.80 9.27 -25.84
CA ALA A 263 -4.65 8.40 -26.08
C ALA A 263 -3.63 8.44 -24.93
N ILE A 264 -3.34 9.62 -24.37
CA ILE A 264 -2.46 9.78 -23.21
C ILE A 264 -3.09 9.13 -21.98
N THR A 265 -4.38 9.37 -21.69
CA THR A 265 -5.13 8.71 -20.61
C THR A 265 -5.05 7.19 -20.74
N GLY A 266 -5.28 6.65 -21.94
CA GLY A 266 -5.18 5.21 -22.20
C GLY A 266 -3.80 4.64 -21.93
N ALA A 267 -2.73 5.36 -22.30
CA ALA A 267 -1.36 4.96 -22.01
C ALA A 267 -1.03 5.01 -20.51
N ARG A 268 -1.49 6.05 -19.79
CA ARG A 268 -1.32 6.18 -18.33
C ARG A 268 -2.07 5.12 -17.55
N GLU A 269 -3.32 4.84 -17.90
CA GLU A 269 -4.11 3.73 -17.34
C GLU A 269 -3.49 2.36 -17.67
N ALA A 270 -2.70 2.28 -18.75
CA ALA A 270 -1.88 1.11 -19.05
C ALA A 270 -0.55 1.08 -18.29
N SER A 271 -0.32 2.00 -17.33
CA SER A 271 0.93 2.10 -16.56
C SER A 271 2.19 2.34 -17.42
N VAL A 272 2.04 3.00 -18.58
CA VAL A 272 3.17 3.52 -19.37
C VAL A 272 3.78 4.70 -18.63
N THR A 273 5.11 4.70 -18.46
CA THR A 273 5.80 5.73 -17.68
C THR A 273 5.84 7.09 -18.41
N PRO A 274 5.91 8.22 -17.68
CA PRO A 274 5.83 9.56 -18.29
C PRO A 274 6.96 9.85 -19.28
N GLU A 275 8.12 9.22 -19.12
CA GLU A 275 9.32 9.43 -19.95
C GLU A 275 9.04 9.08 -21.42
N PHE A 276 8.24 8.04 -21.68
CA PHE A 276 7.85 7.65 -23.04
C PHE A 276 6.70 8.49 -23.62
N LEU A 277 6.05 9.31 -22.80
CA LEU A 277 4.91 10.15 -23.20
C LEU A 277 5.30 11.63 -23.36
N GLN A 278 6.59 11.98 -23.27
CA GLN A 278 7.06 13.35 -23.38
C GLN A 278 6.62 14.06 -24.67
N GLU A 279 6.71 13.40 -25.83
CA GLU A 279 6.24 13.97 -27.11
C GLU A 279 4.71 14.20 -27.11
N PRO A 280 3.87 13.20 -26.79
CA PRO A 280 2.44 13.41 -26.60
C PRO A 280 2.09 14.56 -25.63
N TYR A 281 2.73 14.63 -24.47
CA TYR A 281 2.49 15.70 -23.48
C TYR A 281 2.92 17.07 -24.02
N ALA A 282 4.09 17.19 -24.65
CA ALA A 282 4.54 18.44 -25.25
C ALA A 282 3.58 18.92 -26.35
N ARG A 283 3.05 17.98 -27.15
CA ARG A 283 2.04 18.28 -28.17
C ARG A 283 0.72 18.73 -27.55
N LEU A 284 0.28 18.08 -26.48
CA LEU A 284 -0.95 18.43 -25.75
C LEU A 284 -0.81 19.82 -25.12
N ARG A 285 0.31 20.09 -24.45
CA ARG A 285 0.66 21.40 -23.87
C ARG A 285 0.58 22.51 -24.91
N LYS A 286 1.20 22.30 -26.08
CA LYS A 286 1.17 23.27 -27.18
C LYS A 286 -0.26 23.57 -27.64
N LYS A 287 -1.09 22.54 -27.85
CA LYS A 287 -2.49 22.72 -28.24
C LYS A 287 -3.27 23.50 -27.17
N LYS A 288 -3.11 23.17 -25.88
CA LYS A 288 -3.76 23.90 -24.78
C LYS A 288 -3.41 25.40 -24.80
N LEU A 289 -2.12 25.73 -24.98
CA LEU A 289 -1.65 27.11 -25.06
C LEU A 289 -2.20 27.88 -26.25
N ASP A 290 -2.37 27.22 -27.41
CA ASP A 290 -2.95 27.84 -28.61
C ASP A 290 -4.42 28.28 -28.39
N PHE A 291 -5.17 27.58 -27.53
CA PHE A 291 -6.60 27.84 -27.29
C PHE A 291 -6.91 28.61 -25.99
N VAL A 292 -6.05 28.58 -24.98
CA VAL A 292 -6.38 29.08 -23.63
C VAL A 292 -6.89 30.53 -23.61
N THR A 293 -6.29 31.42 -24.39
CA THR A 293 -6.63 32.85 -24.39
C THR A 293 -8.00 33.11 -25.05
N SER A 294 -8.26 32.47 -26.19
CA SER A 294 -9.53 32.65 -26.90
C SER A 294 -10.69 31.98 -26.16
N ALA A 295 -10.45 30.80 -25.58
CA ALA A 295 -11.41 30.10 -24.72
C ALA A 295 -11.76 30.94 -23.48
N LEU A 296 -10.76 31.57 -22.84
CA LEU A 296 -10.97 32.40 -21.64
C LEU A 296 -11.90 33.57 -21.95
N ARG A 297 -11.64 34.30 -23.04
CA ARG A 297 -12.49 35.41 -23.48
C ARG A 297 -13.91 34.97 -23.77
N ASN A 298 -14.08 33.83 -24.43
CA ASN A 298 -15.40 33.28 -24.71
C ASN A 298 -16.14 32.90 -23.41
N ALA A 299 -15.45 32.30 -22.45
CA ALA A 299 -16.01 32.00 -21.14
C ALA A 299 -16.42 33.27 -20.37
N CYS A 300 -15.59 34.32 -20.39
CA CYS A 300 -15.94 35.64 -19.84
C CYS A 300 -17.18 36.23 -20.52
N ALA A 301 -17.22 36.23 -21.86
CA ALA A 301 -18.32 36.81 -22.65
C ALA A 301 -19.65 36.07 -22.46
N THR A 302 -19.60 34.76 -22.19
CA THR A 302 -20.78 33.92 -21.95
C THR A 302 -21.19 33.83 -20.48
N GLY A 303 -20.49 34.51 -19.58
CA GLY A 303 -20.78 34.48 -18.13
C GLY A 303 -20.42 33.15 -17.45
N LYS A 304 -19.60 32.30 -18.07
CA LYS A 304 -19.14 31.02 -17.50
C LYS A 304 -17.92 31.25 -16.60
N TYR A 305 -18.14 31.85 -15.44
CA TYR A 305 -17.06 32.35 -14.60
C TYR A 305 -16.12 31.25 -14.07
N SER A 306 -16.64 30.12 -13.58
CA SER A 306 -15.80 28.99 -13.13
C SER A 306 -14.81 28.52 -14.21
N LEU A 307 -15.30 28.37 -15.44
CA LEU A 307 -14.48 28.03 -16.61
C LEU A 307 -13.45 29.12 -16.95
N ALA A 308 -13.83 30.40 -16.88
CA ALA A 308 -12.91 31.51 -17.14
C ALA A 308 -11.76 31.55 -16.12
N PHE A 309 -12.06 31.38 -14.83
CA PHE A 309 -11.05 31.28 -13.77
C PHE A 309 -10.16 30.03 -13.95
N ALA A 310 -10.75 28.88 -14.32
CA ALA A 310 -9.99 27.67 -14.59
C ALA A 310 -9.01 27.85 -15.77
N LEU A 311 -9.45 28.47 -16.87
CA LEU A 311 -8.59 28.80 -18.01
C LEU A 311 -7.49 29.79 -17.63
N TYR A 312 -7.78 30.75 -16.75
CA TYR A 312 -6.78 31.67 -16.21
C TYR A 312 -5.69 30.92 -15.44
N HIS A 313 -6.07 30.05 -14.49
CA HIS A 313 -5.12 29.25 -13.72
C HIS A 313 -4.31 28.30 -14.61
N ARG A 314 -4.94 27.65 -15.60
CA ARG A 314 -4.21 26.84 -16.59
C ARG A 314 -3.17 27.66 -17.34
N GLY A 315 -3.51 28.86 -17.80
CA GLY A 315 -2.56 29.71 -18.53
C GLY A 315 -1.38 30.17 -17.66
N LEU A 316 -1.59 30.35 -16.35
CA LEU A 316 -0.50 30.59 -15.41
C LEU A 316 0.40 29.35 -15.27
N ALA A 317 -0.20 28.17 -15.05
CA ALA A 317 0.52 26.91 -14.89
C ALA A 317 1.35 26.55 -16.13
N LEU A 318 0.79 26.74 -17.32
CA LEU A 318 1.46 26.48 -18.59
C LEU A 318 2.37 27.64 -19.05
N LYS A 319 2.56 28.66 -18.21
CA LYS A 319 3.40 29.84 -18.48
C LYS A 319 3.05 30.51 -19.82
N ALA A 320 1.76 30.71 -20.09
CA ALA A 320 1.28 31.34 -21.31
C ALA A 320 1.86 32.74 -21.57
N PHE A 321 2.35 33.41 -20.52
CA PHE A 321 3.05 34.70 -20.61
C PHE A 321 4.47 34.59 -21.22
N GLU A 322 5.09 33.42 -21.24
CA GLU A 322 6.40 33.18 -21.87
C GLU A 322 6.25 32.89 -23.37
N GLU A 323 5.08 32.45 -23.81
CA GLU A 323 4.81 32.13 -25.19
C GLU A 323 4.89 33.38 -26.10
N ARG A 324 5.23 33.16 -27.38
CA ARG A 324 5.39 34.25 -28.37
C ARG A 324 4.12 35.12 -28.46
N ASN A 325 2.95 34.48 -28.38
CA ASN A 325 1.65 35.15 -28.44
C ASN A 325 1.11 35.58 -27.06
N GLY A 326 1.88 35.38 -25.98
CA GLY A 326 1.52 35.69 -24.59
C GLY A 326 1.48 37.18 -24.23
N GLY A 327 1.42 38.09 -25.21
CA GLY A 327 1.48 39.54 -24.97
C GLY A 327 0.38 40.05 -24.05
N GLU A 328 -0.82 39.48 -24.15
CA GLU A 328 -1.98 39.83 -23.32
C GLU A 328 -1.86 39.34 -21.87
N TRP A 329 -1.20 38.20 -21.68
CA TRP A 329 -0.86 37.68 -20.36
C TRP A 329 0.19 38.58 -19.70
N ARG A 330 1.23 38.97 -20.45
CA ARG A 330 2.29 39.89 -19.99
C ARG A 330 1.78 41.29 -19.66
N SER A 331 0.79 41.80 -20.39
CA SER A 331 0.25 43.15 -20.15
C SER A 331 -0.66 43.23 -18.93
N GLY A 332 -1.02 42.10 -18.30
CA GLY A 332 -1.97 42.04 -17.20
C GLY A 332 -3.43 42.24 -17.62
N ALA A 333 -3.72 42.33 -18.93
CA ALA A 333 -5.08 42.54 -19.43
C ALA A 333 -6.04 41.42 -19.00
N ILE A 334 -5.59 40.16 -19.10
CA ILE A 334 -6.36 38.98 -18.66
C ILE A 334 -6.62 39.04 -17.15
N GLN A 335 -5.60 39.39 -16.35
CA GLN A 335 -5.77 39.50 -14.90
C GLN A 335 -6.76 40.61 -14.51
N ALA A 336 -6.72 41.75 -15.22
CA ALA A 336 -7.67 42.83 -15.02
C ALA A 336 -9.10 42.41 -15.42
N GLU A 337 -9.27 41.60 -16.45
CA GLU A 337 -10.55 41.04 -16.88
C GLU A 337 -11.13 40.09 -15.82
N ILE A 338 -10.31 39.14 -15.33
CA ILE A 338 -10.72 38.21 -14.25
C ILE A 338 -11.06 38.97 -12.96
N LYS A 339 -10.28 39.98 -12.57
CA LYS A 339 -10.58 40.83 -11.40
C LYS A 339 -11.89 41.60 -11.51
N ARG A 340 -12.40 41.85 -12.73
CA ARG A 340 -13.70 42.51 -12.93
C ARG A 340 -14.88 41.57 -12.75
N LEU A 341 -14.67 40.27 -12.84
CA LEU A 341 -15.71 39.27 -12.60
C LEU A 341 -16.06 39.30 -11.11
N ARG A 342 -17.15 39.99 -10.75
CA ARG A 342 -17.74 39.97 -9.40
C ARG A 342 -18.50 38.67 -9.18
N ALA A 343 -17.79 37.55 -9.16
CA ALA A 343 -18.38 36.24 -8.92
C ALA A 343 -17.90 35.73 -7.56
N ASP A 344 -18.82 35.15 -6.80
CA ASP A 344 -18.53 34.43 -5.55
C ASP A 344 -17.87 33.09 -5.93
N VAL A 345 -16.62 33.18 -6.36
CA VAL A 345 -15.80 32.05 -6.81
C VAL A 345 -14.87 31.65 -5.69
N SER A 346 -15.01 30.41 -5.25
CA SER A 346 -14.05 29.77 -4.34
C SER A 346 -12.98 29.06 -5.14
N THR A 347 -11.72 29.42 -4.90
CA THR A 347 -10.55 28.77 -5.49
C THR A 347 -9.88 27.92 -4.44
N ILE A 348 -9.73 26.62 -4.71
CA ILE A 348 -9.17 25.65 -3.78
C ILE A 348 -8.00 24.95 -4.47
N HIS A 349 -6.86 24.88 -3.81
CA HIS A 349 -5.71 24.16 -4.32
C HIS A 349 -5.71 22.72 -3.79
N GLY A 350 -5.36 21.78 -4.66
CA GLY A 350 -5.24 20.37 -4.35
C GLY A 350 -4.05 19.76 -5.07
N GLU A 351 -3.75 18.50 -4.78
CA GLU A 351 -2.65 17.78 -5.39
C GLU A 351 -3.02 16.30 -5.52
N PHE A 352 -2.64 15.71 -6.66
CA PHE A 352 -2.60 14.26 -6.83
C PHE A 352 -1.22 13.77 -6.42
N VAL A 353 -1.12 13.06 -5.30
CA VAL A 353 0.09 12.37 -4.85
C VAL A 353 -0.09 10.86 -5.02
N ILE A 354 0.99 10.06 -4.93
CA ILE A 354 0.94 8.60 -5.13
C ILE A 354 -0.14 7.95 -4.24
N GLU A 355 -0.24 8.40 -2.98
CA GLU A 355 -1.21 7.90 -2.01
C GLU A 355 -2.65 8.29 -2.33
N THR A 356 -2.85 9.42 -3.01
CA THR A 356 -4.17 10.00 -3.28
C THR A 356 -4.50 10.13 -4.77
N SER A 357 -3.79 9.42 -5.65
CA SER A 357 -4.05 9.38 -7.09
C SER A 357 -4.61 8.01 -7.43
N GLY A 358 -5.92 7.90 -7.23
CA GLY A 358 -6.70 6.69 -7.42
C GLY A 358 -6.96 6.30 -8.87
N GLY A 359 -6.53 7.11 -9.83
CA GLY A 359 -6.85 6.93 -11.25
C GLY A 359 -8.22 7.51 -11.62
N ALA A 360 -8.63 7.27 -12.87
CA ALA A 360 -9.86 7.85 -13.39
C ALA A 360 -11.08 7.47 -12.54
N PHE A 361 -12.06 8.37 -12.45
CA PHE A 361 -13.27 8.12 -11.67
C PHE A 361 -13.96 6.82 -12.09
N GLY A 362 -14.26 5.97 -11.11
CA GLY A 362 -14.86 4.67 -11.34
C GLY A 362 -13.87 3.49 -11.46
N THR A 363 -12.57 3.71 -11.63
CA THR A 363 -11.55 2.64 -11.58
C THR A 363 -11.45 2.00 -10.19
N SER A 364 -10.95 0.78 -10.02
CA SER A 364 -10.93 0.11 -8.70
C SER A 364 -10.25 0.91 -7.56
N THR A 365 -9.38 1.86 -7.90
CA THR A 365 -8.64 2.70 -6.95
C THR A 365 -9.16 4.13 -6.84
N TRP A 366 -10.20 4.54 -7.58
CA TRP A 366 -10.64 5.95 -7.72
C TRP A 366 -10.94 6.62 -6.37
N ARG A 367 -11.30 5.85 -5.35
CA ARG A 367 -11.62 6.32 -3.99
C ARG A 367 -10.45 6.96 -3.25
N ARG A 368 -9.22 6.69 -3.70
CA ARG A 368 -8.02 7.37 -3.20
C ARG A 368 -7.92 8.81 -3.69
N ASN A 369 -8.69 9.19 -4.72
CA ASN A 369 -8.68 10.56 -5.23
C ASN A 369 -9.09 11.58 -4.15
N PRO A 370 -8.60 12.83 -4.24
CA PRO A 370 -9.03 13.88 -3.33
C PRO A 370 -10.54 14.07 -3.39
N CYS A 371 -11.18 14.17 -2.24
CA CYS A 371 -12.62 14.39 -2.13
C CYS A 371 -12.89 15.69 -1.38
N TYR A 372 -13.83 16.48 -1.87
CA TYR A 372 -14.22 17.76 -1.28
C TYR A 372 -15.71 17.74 -0.96
N LEU A 373 -16.06 17.97 0.30
CA LEU A 373 -17.43 18.14 0.75
C LEU A 373 -17.91 19.54 0.39
N ILE A 374 -19.08 19.66 -0.25
CA ILE A 374 -19.74 20.94 -0.50
C ILE A 374 -21.07 21.00 0.26
N ARG A 375 -21.29 22.11 0.97
CA ARG A 375 -22.54 22.40 1.70
C ARG A 375 -22.86 23.89 1.67
N HIS A 376 -24.11 24.25 1.97
CA HIS A 376 -24.46 25.65 2.20
C HIS A 376 -23.73 26.19 3.43
N SER A 377 -23.20 27.41 3.35
CA SER A 377 -22.54 28.03 4.50
C SER A 377 -23.58 28.32 5.60
N LYS A 378 -23.24 27.98 6.85
CA LYS A 378 -24.17 28.07 8.00
C LYS A 378 -24.62 29.50 8.33
N MET A 379 -23.95 30.52 7.81
CA MET A 379 -24.00 31.87 8.37
C MET A 379 -25.25 32.70 8.02
N GLU A 380 -26.03 32.36 6.99
CA GLU A 380 -27.11 33.25 6.53
C GLU A 380 -28.54 32.70 6.64
N PHE A 381 -28.73 31.37 6.72
CA PHE A 381 -30.10 30.83 6.61
C PHE A 381 -30.96 31.07 7.86
N ARG A 382 -30.36 31.25 9.04
CA ARG A 382 -31.10 31.47 10.30
C ARG A 382 -31.34 32.93 10.67
N GLU A 383 -30.41 33.85 10.39
CA GLU A 383 -30.58 35.26 10.82
C GLU A 383 -31.30 36.14 9.78
N GLY A 384 -31.17 35.85 8.48
CA GLY A 384 -31.77 36.68 7.42
C GLY A 384 -33.29 36.51 7.27
N LEU A 385 -33.80 35.29 7.48
CA LEU A 385 -35.22 34.96 7.32
C LEU A 385 -36.07 35.44 8.52
N GLU A 386 -35.50 35.49 9.73
CA GLU A 386 -36.22 35.90 10.94
C GLU A 386 -36.27 37.42 11.13
N ARG A 387 -35.32 38.19 10.58
CA ARG A 387 -35.24 39.64 10.83
C ARG A 387 -35.98 40.53 9.81
N THR A 388 -36.35 40.03 8.63
CA THR A 388 -36.74 40.94 7.52
C THR A 388 -38.09 40.63 6.87
N ILE A 389 -38.69 39.46 7.11
CA ILE A 389 -39.89 39.05 6.36
C ILE A 389 -41.10 38.95 7.29
N SER A 390 -42.06 39.86 7.11
CA SER A 390 -43.39 39.80 7.74
C SER A 390 -44.03 38.45 7.45
N LYS A 391 -44.73 37.84 8.42
CA LYS A 391 -45.45 36.56 8.25
C LYS A 391 -46.37 36.52 7.01
N LYS A 392 -46.79 37.67 6.47
CA LYS A 392 -47.59 37.76 5.24
C LYS A 392 -46.78 37.58 3.95
N ASP A 393 -45.50 37.97 3.93
CA ASP A 393 -44.63 37.87 2.75
C ASP A 393 -44.04 36.46 2.59
N ILE A 394 -43.89 35.72 3.70
CA ILE A 394 -43.54 34.29 3.69
C ILE A 394 -44.61 33.48 2.91
N VAL A 395 -45.89 33.83 3.07
CA VAL A 395 -46.99 33.16 2.34
C VAL A 395 -46.96 33.50 0.85
N PHE A 396 -46.56 34.72 0.47
CA PHE A 396 -46.49 35.14 -0.94
C PHE A 396 -45.30 34.50 -1.69
N ILE A 397 -44.15 34.36 -1.02
CA ILE A 397 -42.98 33.64 -1.58
C ILE A 397 -43.28 32.15 -1.71
N LEU A 398 -44.01 31.55 -0.76
CA LEU A 398 -44.41 30.15 -0.83
C LEU A 398 -45.49 29.85 -1.90
N PHE A 399 -46.29 30.83 -2.33
CA PHE A 399 -47.39 30.60 -3.29
C PHE A 399 -47.11 31.02 -4.74
N VAL A 400 -46.13 31.89 -5.01
CA VAL A 400 -45.87 32.41 -6.37
C VAL A 400 -44.39 32.36 -6.78
N GLY A 401 -43.46 32.17 -5.83
CA GLY A 401 -42.02 32.19 -6.10
C GLY A 401 -41.48 30.83 -6.52
N ARG A 402 -41.14 30.68 -7.80
CA ARG A 402 -40.11 29.73 -8.24
C ARG A 402 -38.87 30.03 -7.38
N ILE A 403 -38.55 29.17 -6.40
CA ILE A 403 -37.22 29.16 -5.81
C ILE A 403 -36.29 28.95 -7.01
N VAL A 404 -35.58 29.99 -7.41
CA VAL A 404 -34.60 29.89 -8.48
C VAL A 404 -33.55 28.96 -7.92
N ALA A 405 -33.57 27.70 -8.35
CA ALA A 405 -32.56 26.72 -7.98
C ALA A 405 -31.21 27.38 -8.29
N GLY A 406 -30.44 27.67 -7.25
CA GLY A 406 -29.21 28.43 -7.38
C GLY A 406 -28.25 27.66 -8.26
N TYR A 407 -27.94 28.21 -9.44
CA TYR A 407 -27.02 27.63 -10.42
C TYR A 407 -25.61 27.55 -9.83
N ARG A 408 -24.94 26.40 -10.03
CA ARG A 408 -23.59 26.15 -9.52
C ARG A 408 -22.77 25.41 -10.57
N SER A 409 -21.53 25.80 -10.71
CA SER A 409 -20.60 25.17 -11.63
C SER A 409 -19.25 24.96 -10.98
N VAL A 410 -18.63 23.84 -11.31
CA VAL A 410 -17.30 23.45 -10.84
C VAL A 410 -16.42 23.27 -12.07
N ALA A 411 -15.20 23.77 -12.00
CA ALA A 411 -14.18 23.57 -13.02
C ALA A 411 -12.84 23.20 -12.36
N LEU A 412 -12.04 22.43 -13.08
CA LEU A 412 -10.77 21.91 -12.59
C LEU A 412 -9.64 22.36 -13.53
N ALA A 413 -8.63 23.03 -12.99
CA ALA A 413 -7.50 23.56 -13.73
C ALA A 413 -6.18 22.96 -13.26
N GLU A 414 -5.24 22.85 -14.19
CA GLU A 414 -3.89 22.37 -13.92
C GLU A 414 -3.14 23.47 -13.19
N ALA A 415 -2.40 23.13 -12.13
CA ALA A 415 -1.55 24.09 -11.43
C ALA A 415 -0.06 23.91 -11.73
N SER A 416 0.28 22.92 -12.56
CA SER A 416 1.61 22.75 -13.16
C SER A 416 1.48 22.15 -14.57
N ASP A 417 2.59 21.78 -15.22
CA ASP A 417 2.56 21.08 -16.52
C ASP A 417 1.89 19.67 -16.42
N SER A 418 1.67 19.16 -15.21
CA SER A 418 0.95 17.93 -14.86
C SER A 418 -0.12 18.23 -13.80
N PRO A 419 -1.28 17.53 -13.74
CA PRO A 419 -1.71 16.38 -14.55
C PRO A 419 -2.52 16.77 -15.80
N ALA A 420 -2.38 16.02 -16.90
CA ALA A 420 -3.02 16.39 -18.17
C ALA A 420 -4.37 15.72 -18.45
N THR A 421 -4.75 14.73 -17.64
CA THR A 421 -5.86 13.78 -17.85
C THR A 421 -6.98 13.94 -16.82
N MET A 422 -7.16 15.16 -16.33
CA MET A 422 -8.10 15.42 -15.25
C MET A 422 -9.57 15.28 -15.68
N ALA A 423 -10.41 14.89 -14.73
CA ALA A 423 -11.87 14.94 -14.80
C ALA A 423 -12.43 15.41 -13.45
N VAL A 424 -13.64 15.96 -13.44
CA VAL A 424 -14.32 16.34 -12.20
C VAL A 424 -15.74 15.78 -12.18
N HIS A 425 -16.09 15.16 -11.07
CA HIS A 425 -17.39 14.58 -10.84
C HIS A 425 -17.98 15.20 -9.59
N VAL A 426 -19.27 15.54 -9.61
CA VAL A 426 -20.00 15.85 -8.38
C VAL A 426 -21.04 14.79 -8.14
N VAL A 427 -20.93 14.20 -6.96
CA VAL A 427 -21.62 12.98 -6.55
C VAL A 427 -22.27 13.16 -5.21
N ARG A 428 -23.27 12.34 -4.94
CA ARG A 428 -24.03 12.37 -3.69
C ARG A 428 -24.26 10.96 -3.20
N ASN A 429 -24.13 10.75 -1.90
CA ASN A 429 -24.52 9.50 -1.28
C ASN A 429 -26.03 9.26 -1.46
N ASN A 430 -26.41 8.00 -1.67
CA ASN A 430 -27.83 7.65 -1.66
C ASN A 430 -28.46 8.00 -0.31
N LYS A 431 -29.76 8.30 -0.34
CA LYS A 431 -30.54 8.63 0.87
C LYS A 431 -30.38 7.58 1.97
N GLU A 432 -30.43 6.29 1.63
CA GLU A 432 -30.24 5.18 2.58
C GLU A 432 -28.87 5.19 3.24
N VAL A 433 -27.83 5.56 2.49
CA VAL A 433 -26.46 5.62 3.00
C VAL A 433 -26.28 6.83 3.92
N HIS A 434 -26.88 7.97 3.56
CA HIS A 434 -26.94 9.12 4.44
C HIS A 434 -27.70 8.81 5.74
N GLU A 435 -28.86 8.13 5.66
CA GLU A 435 -29.67 7.70 6.81
C GLU A 435 -28.96 6.65 7.68
N ALA A 436 -28.08 5.82 7.08
CA ALA A 436 -27.21 4.91 7.83
C ALA A 436 -26.18 5.66 8.69
N GLY A 437 -26.02 6.97 8.48
CA GLY A 437 -25.06 7.81 9.19
C GLY A 437 -23.69 7.83 8.53
N ALA A 438 -23.63 7.60 7.22
CA ALA A 438 -22.37 7.68 6.48
C ALA A 438 -21.79 9.10 6.40
N GLY A 439 -22.50 10.13 6.89
CA GLY A 439 -21.99 11.48 7.04
C GLY A 439 -21.20 11.96 5.82
N TYR A 440 -19.94 12.31 6.05
CA TYR A 440 -18.97 12.80 5.08
C TYR A 440 -18.17 11.70 4.34
N MET A 441 -18.51 10.42 4.53
CA MET A 441 -17.86 9.32 3.83
C MET A 441 -18.58 9.09 2.50
N LEU A 442 -17.87 9.23 1.38
CA LEU A 442 -18.43 8.88 0.07
C LEU A 442 -18.51 7.37 -0.06
N MET A 443 -19.72 6.82 -0.18
CA MET A 443 -19.96 5.38 -0.07
C MET A 443 -20.37 4.73 -1.40
N PRO A 444 -20.18 3.41 -1.57
CA PRO A 444 -20.60 2.69 -2.78
C PRO A 444 -22.08 2.89 -3.09
N GLY A 445 -22.40 2.92 -4.39
CA GLY A 445 -23.76 3.14 -4.87
C GLY A 445 -24.18 4.62 -4.90
N TYR A 446 -23.25 5.56 -4.75
CA TYR A 446 -23.48 7.00 -4.94
C TYR A 446 -24.17 7.33 -6.28
N GLU A 447 -24.82 8.48 -6.31
CA GLU A 447 -25.42 9.07 -7.52
C GLU A 447 -24.46 10.12 -8.08
N VAL A 448 -24.14 10.01 -9.38
CA VAL A 448 -23.41 11.06 -10.10
C VAL A 448 -24.40 12.12 -10.53
N LEU A 449 -24.34 13.29 -9.91
CA LEU A 449 -25.23 14.42 -10.22
C LEU A 449 -24.76 15.16 -11.46
N ALA A 450 -23.45 15.35 -11.58
CA ALA A 450 -22.81 15.95 -12.74
C ALA A 450 -21.40 15.41 -12.93
N SER A 451 -20.92 15.42 -14.17
CA SER A 451 -19.60 14.97 -14.57
C SER A 451 -19.11 15.88 -15.68
N SER A 452 -17.82 16.20 -15.68
CA SER A 452 -17.19 16.79 -16.87
C SER A 452 -17.30 15.84 -18.05
N HIS A 453 -17.42 16.40 -19.26
CA HIS A 453 -17.38 15.62 -20.48
C HIS A 453 -15.94 15.28 -20.84
N GLU A 454 -15.72 14.11 -21.45
CA GLU A 454 -14.41 13.70 -21.98
C GLU A 454 -13.88 14.61 -23.11
N ASP A 455 -14.71 15.54 -23.59
CA ASP A 455 -14.42 16.44 -24.72
C ASP A 455 -14.06 17.82 -24.22
N ASP A 456 -14.25 18.07 -22.93
CA ASP A 456 -13.99 19.37 -22.33
C ASP A 456 -12.48 19.57 -22.25
N ASP A 457 -11.98 20.65 -22.86
CA ASP A 457 -10.58 21.03 -22.71
C ASP A 457 -10.25 21.29 -21.23
N ILE A 458 -11.16 21.96 -20.52
CA ILE A 458 -11.12 22.16 -19.07
C ILE A 458 -12.26 21.35 -18.47
N PRO A 459 -11.98 20.35 -17.62
CA PRO A 459 -13.02 19.58 -16.96
C PRO A 459 -13.92 20.50 -16.15
N SER A 460 -15.19 20.59 -16.55
CA SER A 460 -16.16 21.42 -15.86
C SER A 460 -17.54 20.79 -15.93
N CYS A 461 -18.36 21.01 -14.90
CA CYS A 461 -19.74 20.57 -14.91
C CYS A 461 -20.63 21.49 -14.08
N GLU A 462 -21.92 21.47 -14.40
CA GLU A 462 -22.96 22.26 -13.75
C GLU A 462 -23.88 21.33 -12.97
N PHE A 463 -24.31 21.76 -11.78
CA PHE A 463 -25.18 20.97 -10.93
C PHE A 463 -26.04 21.87 -10.03
N ASP A 464 -27.17 21.32 -9.61
CA ASP A 464 -28.02 21.94 -8.60
C ASP A 464 -27.63 21.41 -7.22
N LEU A 465 -27.43 22.30 -6.26
CA LEU A 465 -27.31 21.89 -4.85
C LEU A 465 -28.73 21.66 -4.31
N PRO A 466 -29.08 20.41 -3.96
CA PRO A 466 -30.40 20.12 -3.45
C PRO A 466 -30.62 20.84 -2.10
N PRO A 467 -31.85 21.26 -1.79
CA PRO A 467 -32.17 21.88 -0.50
C PRO A 467 -32.01 20.94 0.71
N SER A 468 -31.70 19.66 0.47
CA SER A 468 -31.49 18.65 1.50
C SER A 468 -30.17 18.85 2.23
N SER A 469 -30.13 18.48 3.51
CA SER A 469 -28.89 18.37 4.31
C SER A 469 -27.94 17.26 3.85
N GLN A 470 -28.22 16.58 2.73
CA GLN A 470 -27.35 15.53 2.23
C GLN A 470 -26.04 16.12 1.73
N PRO A 471 -24.89 15.57 2.15
CA PRO A 471 -23.60 16.05 1.70
C PRO A 471 -23.41 15.73 0.20
N LEU A 472 -22.90 16.71 -0.53
CA LEU A 472 -22.43 16.53 -1.90
C LEU A 472 -20.90 16.49 -1.88
N PHE A 473 -20.34 15.72 -2.80
CA PHE A 473 -18.91 15.53 -2.93
C PHE A 473 -18.48 15.98 -4.31
N ILE A 474 -17.41 16.76 -4.37
CA ILE A 474 -16.66 17.03 -5.60
C ILE A 474 -15.45 16.11 -5.57
N VAL A 475 -15.29 15.31 -6.62
CA VAL A 475 -14.22 14.33 -6.77
C VAL A 475 -13.44 14.69 -8.05
N PRO A 476 -12.36 15.48 -7.93
CA PRO A 476 -11.33 15.54 -8.94
C PRO A 476 -10.73 14.16 -9.15
N SER A 477 -10.48 13.78 -10.39
CA SER A 477 -9.77 12.56 -10.75
C SER A 477 -8.79 12.83 -11.87
N ALA A 478 -7.79 11.98 -12.04
CA ALA A 478 -6.83 12.00 -13.13
C ALA A 478 -6.47 10.55 -13.48
N ALA A 479 -5.87 10.28 -14.64
CA ALA A 479 -5.48 8.92 -14.99
C ALA A 479 -4.48 8.33 -13.97
N LYS A 480 -4.47 7.01 -13.80
CA LYS A 480 -3.59 6.34 -12.81
C LYS A 480 -2.14 6.79 -12.97
N GLY A 481 -1.53 7.17 -11.85
CA GLY A 481 -0.14 7.64 -11.78
C GLY A 481 0.06 9.08 -12.25
N GLU A 482 -0.95 9.80 -12.72
CA GLU A 482 -0.84 11.25 -12.93
C GLU A 482 -0.78 11.95 -11.58
N LEU A 483 0.31 12.69 -11.38
CA LEU A 483 0.64 13.38 -10.13
C LEU A 483 0.77 14.87 -10.40
N GLY A 484 0.59 15.66 -9.36
CA GLY A 484 0.85 17.09 -9.38
C GLY A 484 -0.34 17.94 -8.93
N PRO A 485 -0.10 19.25 -8.78
CA PRO A 485 -1.05 20.16 -8.21
C PRO A 485 -2.17 20.51 -9.21
N PHE A 486 -3.36 20.74 -8.69
CA PHE A 486 -4.51 21.25 -9.42
C PHE A 486 -5.19 22.38 -8.64
N THR A 487 -6.00 23.14 -9.36
CA THR A 487 -6.86 24.18 -8.79
C THR A 487 -8.31 23.83 -9.09
N LEU A 488 -9.12 23.71 -8.05
CA LEU A 488 -10.55 23.49 -8.10
C LEU A 488 -11.27 24.84 -7.95
N ILE A 489 -12.08 25.18 -8.95
CA ILE A 489 -12.83 26.43 -9.01
C ILE A 489 -14.31 26.08 -8.80
N VAL A 490 -14.92 26.64 -7.75
CA VAL A 490 -16.33 26.46 -7.44
C VAL A 490 -17.03 27.81 -7.53
N ASN A 491 -17.98 27.94 -8.45
CA ASN A 491 -18.81 29.11 -8.60
C ASN A 491 -20.24 28.78 -8.14
N ALA A 492 -20.74 29.53 -7.16
CA ALA A 492 -22.08 29.34 -6.63
C ALA A 492 -22.80 30.68 -6.49
N THR A 493 -24.11 30.66 -6.71
CA THR A 493 -25.00 31.82 -6.52
C THR A 493 -25.31 32.11 -5.05
N GLU A 494 -25.00 31.16 -4.17
CA GLU A 494 -25.16 31.25 -2.72
C GLU A 494 -23.83 30.93 -2.05
N SER A 495 -23.62 31.43 -0.83
CA SER A 495 -22.44 31.09 -0.04
C SER A 495 -22.38 29.58 0.25
N VAL A 496 -21.32 28.93 -0.22
CA VAL A 496 -21.06 27.50 -0.02
C VAL A 496 -19.73 27.32 0.72
N ASP A 497 -19.71 26.38 1.67
CA ASP A 497 -18.46 25.88 2.24
C ASP A 497 -17.98 24.73 1.36
N VAL A 498 -16.72 24.77 0.93
CA VAL A 498 -16.05 23.65 0.28
C VAL A 498 -14.89 23.19 1.15
N ILE A 499 -14.97 21.94 1.61
CA ILE A 499 -14.10 21.42 2.65
C ILE A 499 -13.39 20.18 2.11
N ARG A 500 -12.05 20.19 2.08
CA ARG A 500 -11.27 18.99 1.72
C ARG A 500 -11.45 17.92 2.80
N ILE A 501 -11.79 16.70 2.39
CA ILE A 501 -11.87 15.54 3.27
C ILE A 501 -10.45 15.00 3.48
N PRO A 502 -9.98 14.85 4.73
CA PRO A 502 -8.68 14.23 5.00
C PRO A 502 -8.62 12.79 4.44
N PRO A 503 -7.48 12.32 3.91
CA PRO A 503 -7.36 10.96 3.37
C PRO A 503 -7.81 9.86 4.36
N ALA A 504 -7.49 10.01 5.65
CA ALA A 504 -7.92 9.09 6.70
C ALA A 504 -9.45 8.99 6.85
N ASN A 505 -10.20 10.00 6.40
CA ASN A 505 -11.65 10.04 6.44
C ASN A 505 -12.29 9.57 5.12
N CYS A 506 -11.51 9.45 4.03
CA CYS A 506 -11.97 8.82 2.79
C CYS A 506 -12.08 7.30 2.94
N GLU A 507 -11.23 6.69 3.76
CA GLU A 507 -11.19 5.25 4.05
C GLU A 507 -11.13 4.98 5.58
N PRO A 508 -12.18 5.31 6.36
CA PRO A 508 -12.15 5.23 7.83
C PRO A 508 -12.31 3.79 8.38
N GLN A 509 -11.91 2.80 7.60
CA GLN A 509 -12.21 1.40 7.84
C GLN A 509 -11.15 0.79 8.74
N ARG A 510 -11.60 0.01 9.73
CA ARG A 510 -10.72 -0.82 10.58
C ARG A 510 -10.51 -2.19 9.99
N PHE A 511 -11.48 -2.66 9.22
CA PHE A 511 -11.49 -3.96 8.58
C PHE A 511 -11.68 -3.83 7.08
N GLN A 512 -10.85 -4.53 6.31
CA GLN A 512 -11.01 -4.72 4.88
C GLN A 512 -10.68 -6.18 4.50
N GLN A 513 -11.58 -6.83 3.78
CA GLN A 513 -11.34 -8.15 3.21
C GLN A 513 -11.92 -8.25 1.80
N THR A 514 -11.19 -8.90 0.91
CA THR A 514 -11.50 -8.93 -0.52
C THR A 514 -11.63 -10.35 -1.02
N PHE A 515 -12.62 -10.62 -1.89
CA PHE A 515 -12.86 -11.92 -2.49
C PHE A 515 -13.03 -11.81 -4.01
N GLU A 516 -12.38 -12.70 -4.76
CA GLU A 516 -12.66 -12.83 -6.19
C GLU A 516 -13.88 -13.73 -6.43
N VAL A 517 -14.79 -13.24 -7.27
CA VAL A 517 -15.99 -13.96 -7.68
C VAL A 517 -16.09 -14.02 -9.20
N LYS A 518 -16.29 -15.22 -9.74
CA LYS A 518 -16.38 -15.47 -11.18
C LYS A 518 -17.76 -16.02 -11.52
N TRP A 519 -18.49 -15.37 -12.41
CA TRP A 519 -19.67 -15.92 -13.09
C TRP A 519 -19.26 -16.36 -14.49
N LEU A 520 -19.26 -17.67 -14.74
CA LEU A 520 -18.87 -18.29 -16.01
C LEU A 520 -19.99 -19.21 -16.50
N GLN A 521 -20.28 -19.19 -17.80
CA GLN A 521 -21.30 -20.05 -18.41
C GLN A 521 -20.80 -21.47 -18.72
N GLU A 522 -19.47 -21.66 -18.76
CA GLU A 522 -18.83 -22.91 -19.20
C GLU A 522 -18.86 -24.06 -18.17
N ARG A 523 -19.55 -23.88 -17.04
CA ARG A 523 -19.68 -24.93 -16.01
C ARG A 523 -21.15 -25.35 -15.89
N PRO A 524 -21.64 -26.26 -16.75
CA PRO A 524 -23.06 -26.66 -16.81
C PRO A 524 -23.58 -27.31 -15.51
N TYR A 525 -22.70 -27.65 -14.56
CA TYR A 525 -23.05 -28.26 -13.27
C TYR A 525 -22.66 -27.39 -12.05
N GLN A 526 -22.11 -26.18 -12.23
CA GLN A 526 -21.84 -25.28 -11.10
C GLN A 526 -23.01 -24.35 -10.79
N VAL A 527 -23.19 -24.13 -9.49
CA VAL A 527 -24.34 -23.52 -8.81
C VAL A 527 -24.50 -22.03 -9.16
N ILE A 528 -23.45 -21.33 -9.56
CA ILE A 528 -23.44 -19.86 -9.69
C ILE A 528 -23.95 -19.39 -11.07
N MET A 529 -25.27 -19.44 -11.28
CA MET A 529 -25.90 -19.06 -12.55
C MET A 529 -26.36 -17.61 -12.64
N GLY A 530 -26.02 -16.72 -11.69
CA GLY A 530 -26.56 -15.36 -11.70
C GLY A 530 -28.09 -15.33 -11.54
N GLY A 531 -28.71 -14.24 -12.01
CA GLY A 531 -30.16 -14.03 -11.93
C GLY A 531 -30.51 -12.98 -10.88
N GLY A 532 -31.50 -12.15 -11.23
CA GLY A 532 -31.84 -10.96 -10.48
C GLY A 532 -32.88 -11.16 -9.38
N ARG A 533 -32.77 -10.40 -8.28
CA ARG A 533 -33.88 -10.13 -7.37
C ARG A 533 -34.66 -8.92 -7.90
N PHE A 534 -35.99 -8.97 -7.85
CA PHE A 534 -36.82 -7.84 -8.29
C PHE A 534 -37.88 -7.57 -7.24
N ARG A 535 -38.00 -6.32 -6.77
CA ARG A 535 -38.95 -5.92 -5.72
C ARG A 535 -40.38 -6.46 -5.84
N ASN A 536 -40.88 -6.62 -7.07
CA ASN A 536 -42.27 -7.02 -7.32
C ASN A 536 -42.44 -8.52 -7.61
N ARG A 537 -41.39 -9.33 -7.44
CA ARG A 537 -41.42 -10.78 -7.70
C ARG A 537 -40.55 -11.51 -6.68
N ALA A 538 -40.91 -12.75 -6.36
CA ALA A 538 -40.01 -13.61 -5.60
C ALA A 538 -38.67 -13.73 -6.36
N PRO A 539 -37.51 -13.72 -5.67
CA PRO A 539 -36.23 -14.04 -6.30
C PRO A 539 -36.33 -15.41 -6.99
N MET A 540 -35.76 -15.52 -8.17
CA MET A 540 -35.67 -16.82 -8.86
C MET A 540 -34.80 -17.77 -8.03
N VAL A 541 -35.04 -19.09 -8.14
CA VAL A 541 -34.22 -20.10 -7.45
C VAL A 541 -32.73 -19.92 -7.77
N SER A 542 -32.38 -19.51 -8.99
CA SER A 542 -30.99 -19.22 -9.38
C SER A 542 -30.34 -18.09 -8.58
N TRP A 543 -31.12 -17.15 -8.02
CA TRP A 543 -30.59 -16.05 -7.23
C TRP A 543 -29.99 -16.54 -5.90
N TYR A 544 -30.62 -17.52 -5.25
CA TYR A 544 -30.10 -18.14 -4.02
C TYR A 544 -28.81 -18.93 -4.24
N ARG A 545 -28.54 -19.28 -5.50
CA ARG A 545 -27.34 -19.98 -5.90
C ARG A 545 -26.16 -19.05 -6.24
N ASN A 546 -26.34 -17.74 -6.13
CA ASN A 546 -25.23 -16.82 -6.17
C ASN A 546 -24.29 -17.03 -4.97
N PRO A 547 -23.02 -16.63 -5.07
CA PRO A 547 -22.08 -16.68 -3.95
C PRO A 547 -22.66 -15.96 -2.75
N GLN A 548 -22.55 -16.57 -1.58
CA GLN A 548 -23.03 -16.00 -0.32
C GLN A 548 -21.87 -15.83 0.64
N PHE A 549 -21.90 -14.74 1.40
CA PHE A 549 -20.89 -14.44 2.40
C PHE A 549 -21.58 -14.19 3.73
N ARG A 550 -21.16 -14.90 4.76
CA ARG A 550 -21.58 -14.69 6.12
C ARG A 550 -20.72 -13.61 6.75
N VAL A 551 -21.35 -12.61 7.35
CA VAL A 551 -20.65 -11.53 8.05
C VAL A 551 -21.10 -11.51 9.51
N LYS A 552 -20.15 -11.57 10.44
CA LYS A 552 -20.38 -11.44 11.89
C LYS A 552 -19.58 -10.28 12.44
N VAL A 553 -20.12 -9.56 13.42
CA VAL A 553 -19.35 -8.55 14.16
C VAL A 553 -18.48 -9.30 15.16
N LYS A 554 -17.16 -9.08 15.15
CA LYS A 554 -16.29 -9.67 16.18
C LYS A 554 -16.64 -9.01 17.50
N GLN A 555 -17.05 -9.82 18.48
CA GLN A 555 -17.13 -9.31 19.84
C GLN A 555 -15.72 -8.87 20.24
N PRO A 556 -15.56 -7.70 20.90
CA PRO A 556 -14.27 -7.35 21.50
C PRO A 556 -13.87 -8.53 22.36
N GLN A 557 -12.81 -9.27 21.99
CA GLN A 557 -12.25 -10.24 22.90
C GLN A 557 -11.90 -9.43 24.15
N GLU A 558 -12.54 -9.72 25.27
CA GLU A 558 -12.06 -9.25 26.56
C GLU A 558 -10.60 -9.70 26.60
N SER A 559 -9.68 -8.74 26.48
CA SER A 559 -8.26 -9.00 26.60
C SER A 559 -8.11 -9.85 27.86
N PRO A 560 -7.47 -11.04 27.81
CA PRO A 560 -7.33 -11.86 28.99
C PRO A 560 -6.78 -10.96 30.09
N GLN A 561 -7.60 -10.72 31.12
CA GLN A 561 -7.24 -9.83 32.22
C GLN A 561 -5.88 -10.27 32.70
N GLU A 562 -4.86 -9.40 32.58
CA GLU A 562 -3.58 -9.65 33.23
C GLU A 562 -3.90 -10.00 34.69
N PRO A 563 -3.40 -11.14 35.20
CA PRO A 563 -3.66 -11.52 36.58
C PRO A 563 -3.25 -10.34 37.47
N PRO A 564 -4.08 -9.99 38.48
CA PRO A 564 -3.81 -8.85 39.33
C PRO A 564 -2.37 -8.98 39.88
N PRO A 565 -1.56 -7.90 39.84
CA PRO A 565 -0.17 -7.97 40.24
C PRO A 565 -0.09 -8.50 41.67
N GLU A 566 0.64 -9.59 41.85
CA GLU A 566 0.87 -10.17 43.17
C GLU A 566 1.38 -9.10 44.14
N PRO A 567 0.90 -9.07 45.40
CA PRO A 567 1.33 -8.08 46.37
C PRO A 567 2.83 -8.20 46.61
N ARG A 568 3.59 -7.26 46.04
CA ARG A 568 5.03 -7.13 46.25
C ARG A 568 5.31 -6.99 47.75
N SER A 569 5.93 -8.01 48.31
CA SER A 569 6.50 -8.04 49.65
C SER A 569 7.47 -6.86 49.83
N MET A 570 7.11 -5.92 50.71
CA MET A 570 7.96 -4.80 51.10
C MET A 570 9.16 -5.31 51.90
N LEU A 571 10.31 -5.44 51.23
CA LEU A 571 11.61 -5.54 51.90
C LEU A 571 12.18 -4.14 52.17
N ALA A 572 12.61 -3.96 53.41
CA ALA A 572 12.99 -2.71 54.05
C ALA A 572 14.21 -2.03 53.40
N LEU A 573 14.10 -0.71 53.25
CA LEU A 573 15.24 0.19 53.02
C LEU A 573 16.00 0.41 54.34
N PRO A 574 17.34 0.39 54.36
CA PRO A 574 18.12 0.91 55.47
C PRO A 574 18.37 2.42 55.34
N ALA A 575 18.39 3.09 56.50
CA ALA A 575 18.57 4.53 56.68
C ALA A 575 19.99 5.03 56.32
N PRO A 576 20.17 6.34 56.06
CA PRO A 576 21.46 6.94 55.76
C PRO A 576 22.14 7.47 57.02
N ASP A 577 23.47 7.29 57.12
CA ASP A 577 24.27 8.04 58.09
C ASP A 577 25.64 8.47 57.53
N ALA A 578 26.04 9.64 57.99
CA ALA A 578 27.03 10.54 57.42
C ALA A 578 28.48 10.29 57.89
N PHE A 579 29.49 10.78 57.12
CA PHE A 579 30.49 11.80 57.52
C PHE A 579 31.78 11.84 56.66
N ARG A 580 32.18 13.07 56.30
CA ARG A 580 33.55 13.66 56.18
C ARG A 580 34.51 13.35 55.01
N SER A 581 34.60 14.36 54.13
CA SER A 581 35.76 15.22 53.79
C SER A 581 37.16 14.62 53.58
N ARG A 582 37.78 14.94 52.41
CA ARG A 582 39.09 15.62 52.32
C ARG A 582 39.37 16.15 50.89
N THR A 583 40.15 17.24 50.88
CA THR A 583 40.48 18.24 49.85
C THR A 583 41.46 17.81 48.73
N PRO A 584 41.62 18.63 47.66
CA PRO A 584 42.46 18.35 46.48
C PRO A 584 43.81 19.10 46.49
N PRO A 585 44.67 18.89 45.46
CA PRO A 585 45.55 19.96 45.01
C PRO A 585 45.52 20.22 43.49
N ALA A 586 45.70 21.50 43.16
CA ALA A 586 45.88 22.08 41.83
C ALA A 586 47.37 22.20 41.43
N ARG A 587 47.66 22.34 40.13
CA ARG A 587 48.76 23.11 39.49
C ARG A 587 48.72 22.90 37.96
N SER A 588 48.38 23.89 37.12
CA SER A 588 49.18 25.03 36.59
C SER A 588 50.18 24.65 35.48
N GLY A 589 50.05 25.23 34.28
CA GLY A 589 51.16 25.33 33.31
C GLY A 589 50.77 25.60 31.85
N LYS A 590 50.74 26.88 31.46
CA LYS A 590 51.00 27.43 30.09
C LYS A 590 52.18 28.41 30.26
N PRO A 591 53.10 28.63 29.27
CA PRO A 591 52.91 29.69 28.24
C PRO A 591 53.65 29.41 26.87
N GLU A 592 53.18 29.92 25.72
CA GLU A 592 53.60 31.09 24.87
C GLU A 592 54.82 30.95 23.91
N SER A 593 54.61 31.36 22.63
CA SER A 593 55.38 32.34 21.78
C SER A 593 55.20 32.05 20.26
N LEU A 594 54.55 32.88 19.41
CA LEU A 594 55.01 34.05 18.59
C LEU A 594 56.21 33.75 17.66
N GLY A 595 56.30 33.99 16.33
CA GLY A 595 55.56 34.66 15.22
C GLY A 595 56.28 34.29 13.88
N PRO A 596 56.44 35.12 12.81
CA PRO A 596 55.57 36.11 12.13
C PRO A 596 55.52 36.03 10.55
N VAL A 597 54.45 36.60 9.95
CA VAL A 597 54.30 37.48 8.73
C VAL A 597 55.10 37.24 7.41
N VAL A 598 54.41 37.21 6.23
CA VAL A 598 54.59 38.05 4.98
C VAL A 598 53.40 37.81 3.96
N PRO A 599 52.95 38.79 3.12
CA PRO A 599 51.65 38.80 2.40
C PRO A 599 51.64 38.99 0.84
N VAL A 600 50.41 39.01 0.24
CA VAL A 600 49.92 39.67 -1.04
C VAL A 600 49.93 38.81 -2.36
N PRO A 601 49.06 38.98 -3.41
CA PRO A 601 47.82 39.80 -3.66
C PRO A 601 46.54 39.06 -4.17
N ARG A 602 45.40 39.80 -4.21
CA ARG A 602 44.16 39.54 -4.98
C ARG A 602 44.16 40.25 -6.36
N PRO A 603 43.19 39.95 -7.27
CA PRO A 603 42.08 40.89 -7.54
C PRO A 603 40.70 40.19 -7.68
N ASN A 604 39.65 40.62 -6.98
CA ASN A 604 38.54 41.51 -7.42
C ASN A 604 37.93 41.13 -8.79
N THR A 605 36.67 40.70 -8.85
CA THR A 605 35.50 41.61 -8.95
C THR A 605 34.25 41.09 -8.20
N ALA A 606 33.59 41.99 -7.48
CA ALA A 606 32.21 41.83 -6.99
C ALA A 606 31.20 42.28 -8.07
N PRO A 607 29.91 41.93 -7.93
CA PRO A 607 28.99 42.96 -7.44
C PRO A 607 28.04 42.49 -6.32
N THR A 608 28.08 43.30 -5.27
CA THR A 608 27.06 43.73 -4.30
C THR A 608 25.70 43.02 -4.28
N THR A 609 25.47 42.32 -3.17
CA THR A 609 24.19 41.87 -2.58
C THR A 609 23.30 43.05 -2.13
N PRO A 610 21.98 42.84 -2.01
CA PRO A 610 21.23 43.28 -0.84
C PRO A 610 20.79 42.05 -0.04
N ALA A 611 21.30 41.97 1.19
CA ALA A 611 20.98 40.95 2.17
C ALA A 611 19.54 41.12 2.70
N GLY A 612 18.89 40.01 3.05
CA GLY A 612 17.78 40.10 4.01
C GLY A 612 16.71 39.01 4.05
N THR A 613 16.99 37.72 3.87
CA THR A 613 16.12 36.64 4.41
C THR A 613 16.85 35.28 4.45
N GLU A 614 16.96 34.72 5.66
CA GLU A 614 17.21 33.32 6.06
C GLU A 614 18.21 32.46 5.24
N ASN A 615 19.50 32.60 5.56
CA ASN A 615 20.43 31.47 5.41
C ASN A 615 19.92 30.33 6.29
N LEU A 616 19.34 29.28 5.70
CA LEU A 616 19.30 27.96 6.34
C LEU A 616 20.66 27.71 6.98
N ASP A 617 20.66 27.11 8.16
CA ASP A 617 21.85 26.87 8.95
C ASP A 617 22.75 25.83 8.25
N LEU A 618 23.44 26.24 7.19
CA LEU A 618 24.35 25.44 6.36
C LEU A 618 25.41 24.77 7.22
N LYS A 619 25.76 25.41 8.36
CA LYS A 619 26.65 24.83 9.36
C LYS A 619 26.01 23.62 10.05
N LYS A 620 24.73 23.70 10.46
CA LYS A 620 24.02 22.54 11.02
C LYS A 620 23.85 21.42 10.01
N LEU A 621 23.47 21.73 8.77
CA LEU A 621 23.35 20.72 7.71
C LEU A 621 24.69 20.04 7.45
N ARG A 622 25.78 20.81 7.43
CA ARG A 622 27.13 20.28 7.25
C ARG A 622 27.56 19.40 8.42
N MET A 623 27.24 19.81 9.65
CA MET A 623 27.50 19.00 10.83
C MET A 623 26.75 17.66 10.80
N ILE A 624 25.49 17.65 10.33
CA ILE A 624 24.68 16.43 10.19
C ILE A 624 25.32 15.51 9.14
N PHE A 625 25.65 16.04 7.97
CA PHE A 625 26.29 15.26 6.90
C PHE A 625 27.65 14.69 7.34
N ASP A 626 28.53 15.54 7.88
CA ASP A 626 29.86 15.12 8.36
C ASP A 626 29.76 14.11 9.53
N SER A 627 28.65 14.09 10.27
CA SER A 627 28.40 13.09 11.32
C SER A 627 27.85 11.76 10.80
N ALA A 628 27.23 11.76 9.63
CA ALA A 628 26.79 10.55 8.92
C ALA A 628 27.94 9.92 8.11
N ASP A 629 28.85 10.72 7.55
CA ASP A 629 30.05 10.29 6.83
C ASP A 629 31.13 9.76 7.80
N VAL A 630 30.97 8.51 8.24
CA VAL A 630 31.88 7.86 9.20
C VAL A 630 33.27 7.64 8.59
N GLN A 631 33.34 7.34 7.29
CA GLN A 631 34.59 7.11 6.57
C GLN A 631 35.34 8.40 6.19
N ARG A 632 34.67 9.57 6.26
CA ARG A 632 35.19 10.89 5.87
C ARG A 632 35.66 10.94 4.42
N ASN A 633 34.99 10.20 3.55
CA ASN A 633 35.27 10.19 2.11
C ASN A 633 34.47 11.27 1.36
N GLY A 634 33.64 12.05 2.05
CA GLY A 634 32.78 13.08 1.48
C GLY A 634 31.46 12.54 0.93
N MET A 635 31.16 11.27 1.16
CA MET A 635 29.98 10.56 0.63
C MET A 635 29.36 9.72 1.75
N VAL A 636 28.03 9.58 1.77
CA VAL A 636 27.33 8.79 2.79
C VAL A 636 26.65 7.60 2.12
N ASN A 637 27.16 6.39 2.34
CA ASN A 637 26.46 5.20 1.87
C ASN A 637 25.34 4.78 2.85
N LYS A 638 24.45 3.91 2.37
CA LYS A 638 23.31 3.38 3.15
C LYS A 638 23.70 2.79 4.50
N ARG A 639 24.82 2.06 4.59
CA ARG A 639 25.27 1.43 5.85
C ARG A 639 25.70 2.48 6.87
N GLU A 640 26.27 3.59 6.42
CA GLU A 640 26.69 4.69 7.26
C GLU A 640 25.50 5.49 7.80
N LEU A 641 24.50 5.78 6.95
CA LEU A 641 23.29 6.48 7.37
C LEU A 641 22.51 5.69 8.45
N ILE A 642 22.33 4.37 8.26
CA ILE A 642 21.69 3.50 9.27
C ILE A 642 22.46 3.53 10.60
N LYS A 643 23.80 3.44 10.54
CA LYS A 643 24.64 3.49 11.74
C LYS A 643 24.54 4.84 12.44
N ALA A 644 24.44 5.92 11.67
CA ALA A 644 24.36 7.27 12.21
C ALA A 644 22.99 7.53 12.89
N ILE A 645 21.89 7.09 12.27
CA ILE A 645 20.53 7.13 12.86
C ILE A 645 20.45 6.32 14.16
N ARG A 646 21.02 5.10 14.19
CA ARG A 646 21.06 4.26 15.39
C ARG A 646 21.92 4.84 16.52
N ARG A 647 22.91 5.66 16.18
CA ARG A 647 23.85 6.26 17.14
C ARG A 647 23.31 7.56 17.76
N ASP A 648 22.59 8.37 16.97
CA ASP A 648 22.09 9.68 17.41
C ASP A 648 20.58 9.80 17.16
N GLY A 649 19.80 9.79 18.23
CA GLY A 649 18.35 9.98 18.17
C GLY A 649 17.92 11.33 17.57
N LYS A 650 18.78 12.37 17.62
CA LYS A 650 18.50 13.65 16.96
C LYS A 650 18.61 13.55 15.45
N MET A 651 19.44 12.63 14.96
CA MET A 651 19.55 12.35 13.53
C MET A 651 18.32 11.58 13.04
N ALA A 652 17.82 10.65 13.85
CA ALA A 652 16.54 9.98 13.59
C ALA A 652 15.38 10.99 13.52
N GLU A 653 15.29 11.90 14.50
CA GLU A 653 14.29 12.98 14.53
C GLU A 653 14.42 13.93 13.33
N PHE A 654 15.64 14.31 12.96
CA PHE A 654 15.91 15.19 11.81
C PHE A 654 15.41 14.58 10.48
N PHE A 655 15.56 13.27 10.32
CA PHE A 655 15.12 12.54 9.13
C PHE A 655 13.67 12.02 9.21
N GLY A 656 12.99 12.19 10.35
CA GLY A 656 11.64 11.67 10.57
C GLY A 656 11.57 10.14 10.62
N LEU A 657 12.65 9.48 11.05
CA LEU A 657 12.76 8.03 11.14
C LEU A 657 12.80 7.56 12.60
N PRO A 658 12.36 6.33 12.91
CA PRO A 658 12.56 5.73 14.23
C PRO A 658 14.05 5.43 14.49
N ALA A 659 14.47 5.52 15.75
CA ALA A 659 15.87 5.26 16.14
C ALA A 659 16.29 3.78 16.00
N GLU A 660 15.32 2.87 16.09
CA GLU A 660 15.51 1.45 15.79
C GLU A 660 14.96 1.14 14.40
N ILE A 661 15.84 0.68 13.50
CA ILE A 661 15.48 0.25 12.16
C ILE A 661 15.47 -1.29 12.15
N ARG A 662 14.28 -1.89 12.06
CA ARG A 662 14.01 -3.34 12.01
C ARG A 662 13.39 -3.71 10.66
N GLN A 663 13.52 -4.98 10.26
CA GLN A 663 12.98 -5.46 8.99
C GLN A 663 11.47 -5.78 9.08
N GLU A 664 10.99 -6.14 10.27
CA GLU A 664 9.64 -6.67 10.47
C GLU A 664 8.56 -5.59 10.69
N ASP A 665 8.95 -4.34 10.98
CA ASP A 665 8.04 -3.23 11.33
C ASP A 665 7.92 -2.15 10.23
N GLY A 666 8.54 -2.36 9.06
CA GLY A 666 8.52 -1.43 7.93
C GLY A 666 9.43 -0.20 8.08
N SER A 667 10.14 -0.03 9.21
CA SER A 667 11.09 1.09 9.39
C SER A 667 12.28 1.01 8.44
N ARG A 668 12.67 -0.20 8.03
CA ARG A 668 13.69 -0.42 7.00
C ARG A 668 13.27 0.12 5.63
N ASP A 669 12.00 -0.01 5.29
CA ASP A 669 11.47 0.46 4.00
C ASP A 669 11.34 1.99 3.98
N GLN A 670 10.96 2.61 5.12
CA GLN A 670 10.96 4.07 5.26
C GLN A 670 12.37 4.67 5.14
N MET A 671 13.37 4.03 5.74
CA MET A 671 14.76 4.44 5.59
C MET A 671 15.25 4.28 4.15
N GLU A 672 14.85 3.21 3.47
CA GLU A 672 15.19 2.99 2.06
C GLU A 672 14.59 4.06 1.14
N ALA A 673 13.31 4.36 1.33
CA ALA A 673 12.62 5.39 0.58
C ALA A 673 13.27 6.77 0.78
N LEU A 674 13.71 7.08 2.00
CA LEU A 674 14.45 8.29 2.30
C LEU A 674 15.81 8.32 1.57
N PHE A 675 16.55 7.22 1.60
CA PHE A 675 17.85 7.12 0.94
C PHE A 675 17.73 7.32 -0.58
N GLN A 676 16.78 6.64 -1.21
CA GLN A 676 16.49 6.77 -2.64
C GLN A 676 15.99 8.17 -3.03
N ALA A 677 15.33 8.88 -2.12
CA ALA A 677 14.90 10.25 -2.36
C ALA A 677 16.06 11.26 -2.32
N MET A 678 17.20 10.91 -1.69
CA MET A 678 18.40 11.75 -1.64
C MET A 678 19.35 11.44 -2.80
N ASP A 679 19.58 10.16 -3.07
CA ASP A 679 20.45 9.62 -4.12
C ASP A 679 19.85 9.89 -5.51
N SER A 680 20.28 10.99 -6.14
CA SER A 680 19.65 11.50 -7.36
C SER A 680 20.22 10.85 -8.62
N ASP A 681 21.45 10.35 -8.57
CA ASP A 681 22.10 9.67 -9.68
C ASP A 681 22.10 8.13 -9.56
N SER A 682 21.55 7.60 -8.47
CA SER A 682 21.38 6.17 -8.18
C SER A 682 22.71 5.40 -8.04
N ASP A 683 23.79 6.09 -7.66
CA ASP A 683 25.11 5.48 -7.44
C ASP A 683 25.24 4.74 -6.09
N ARG A 684 24.19 4.79 -5.26
CA ARG A 684 24.07 4.21 -3.91
C ARG A 684 24.90 4.91 -2.85
N GLU A 685 25.38 6.10 -3.13
CA GLU A 685 26.05 7.01 -2.21
C GLU A 685 25.29 8.35 -2.19
N ILE A 686 25.47 9.15 -1.14
CA ILE A 686 24.86 10.48 -1.05
C ILE A 686 25.99 11.49 -0.93
N THR A 687 26.13 12.33 -1.94
CA THR A 687 27.08 13.45 -1.94
C THR A 687 26.54 14.63 -1.12
N TRP A 688 27.43 15.56 -0.76
CA TRP A 688 27.02 16.78 -0.05
C TRP A 688 26.06 17.64 -0.89
N GLU A 689 26.28 17.67 -2.20
CA GLU A 689 25.46 18.38 -3.18
C GLU A 689 24.04 17.79 -3.25
N GLU A 690 23.90 16.47 -3.29
CA GLU A 690 22.61 15.78 -3.26
C GLU A 690 21.88 15.97 -1.94
N PHE A 691 22.58 15.87 -0.82
CA PHE A 691 22.01 16.14 0.50
C PHE A 691 21.47 17.58 0.62
N LEU A 692 22.21 18.56 0.08
CA LEU A 692 21.76 19.95 0.03
C LEU A 692 20.59 20.14 -0.94
N ALA A 693 20.61 19.51 -2.11
CA ALA A 693 19.52 19.57 -3.09
C ALA A 693 18.22 19.00 -2.50
N PHE A 694 18.32 17.86 -1.81
CA PHE A 694 17.21 17.27 -1.08
C PHE A 694 16.66 18.24 -0.02
N GLN A 695 17.51 18.80 0.83
CA GLN A 695 17.08 19.75 1.87
C GLN A 695 16.49 21.04 1.31
N ALA A 696 17.05 21.56 0.22
CA ALA A 696 16.51 22.72 -0.48
C ALA A 696 15.12 22.41 -1.07
N SER A 697 14.91 21.21 -1.61
CA SER A 697 13.61 20.76 -2.11
C SER A 697 12.58 20.65 -0.97
N VAL A 698 12.97 20.14 0.20
CA VAL A 698 12.13 20.03 1.40
C VAL A 698 11.81 21.42 1.97
N HIS A 699 12.76 22.36 1.97
CA HIS A 699 12.53 23.72 2.44
C HIS A 699 11.69 24.54 1.46
N LEU A 700 11.89 24.39 0.15
CA LEU A 700 11.08 25.06 -0.87
C LEU A 700 9.61 24.62 -0.80
N ARG A 701 9.36 23.35 -0.46
CA ARG A 701 8.01 22.82 -0.14
C ARG A 701 7.40 23.44 1.13
N LYS A 702 8.22 23.91 2.08
CA LYS A 702 7.74 24.58 3.31
C LYS A 702 7.58 26.10 3.14
N SER A 703 8.44 26.76 2.37
CA SER A 703 8.45 28.23 2.20
C SER A 703 7.39 28.72 1.19
N THR A 704 7.13 27.97 0.11
CA THR A 704 6.03 28.26 -0.83
C THR A 704 4.65 28.24 -0.17
N TRP A 705 4.53 27.61 1.01
CA TRP A 705 3.30 27.56 1.79
C TRP A 705 3.18 28.70 2.82
N ALA A 706 4.27 29.41 3.09
CA ALA A 706 4.32 30.46 4.12
C ALA A 706 4.10 31.88 3.55
N GLU A 707 4.57 32.17 2.34
CA GLU A 707 4.52 33.54 1.77
C GLU A 707 3.18 33.87 1.07
N ASP A 708 2.50 32.88 0.46
CA ASP A 708 1.14 33.08 -0.10
C ASP A 708 0.03 33.00 0.97
N ALA A 709 0.37 32.60 2.20
CA ALA A 709 -0.56 32.48 3.31
C ALA A 709 -0.86 33.81 4.02
N SER A 710 -0.05 34.87 3.83
CA SER A 710 -0.15 36.10 4.64
C SER A 710 -1.09 37.18 4.11
N GLU A 711 -1.52 37.15 2.84
CA GLU A 711 -2.44 38.18 2.30
C GLU A 711 -3.86 37.70 1.98
N VAL A 712 -4.19 36.41 2.17
CA VAL A 712 -5.54 35.86 1.92
C VAL A 712 -6.19 35.14 3.13
N ASN A 713 -5.46 34.88 4.23
CA ASN A 713 -6.00 34.11 5.37
C ASN A 713 -6.80 34.91 6.44
N ALA A 714 -7.43 36.03 6.09
CA ALA A 714 -8.25 36.79 7.05
C ALA A 714 -9.60 36.13 7.42
N SER A 715 -9.88 34.88 7.03
CA SER A 715 -11.08 34.15 7.49
C SER A 715 -10.96 32.62 7.36
N LYS A 716 -9.86 32.02 7.82
CA LYS A 716 -9.82 30.56 7.97
C LYS A 716 -10.46 30.16 9.29
N SER A 717 -11.76 29.92 9.28
CA SER A 717 -12.36 29.01 10.27
C SER A 717 -11.76 27.64 9.98
N GLU A 718 -10.81 27.16 10.79
CA GLU A 718 -10.55 25.72 10.88
C GLU A 718 -11.90 25.09 11.21
N VAL A 719 -12.51 24.45 10.22
CA VAL A 719 -13.74 23.71 10.44
C VAL A 719 -13.34 22.54 11.31
N ASP A 720 -13.67 22.65 12.59
CA ASP A 720 -13.42 21.62 13.58
C ASP A 720 -14.15 20.34 13.18
N PHE A 721 -13.42 19.41 12.55
CA PHE A 721 -13.91 18.09 12.23
C PHE A 721 -14.26 17.27 13.48
N SER A 722 -13.78 17.65 14.67
CA SER A 722 -14.16 16.99 15.93
C SER A 722 -15.61 17.28 16.32
N SER A 723 -16.20 18.38 15.82
CA SER A 723 -17.63 18.70 15.99
C SER A 723 -18.55 17.90 15.05
N LEU A 724 -18.01 17.25 14.03
CA LEU A 724 -18.74 16.40 13.08
C LEU A 724 -18.74 14.96 13.60
N ASP A 725 -19.78 14.59 14.36
CA ASP A 725 -20.07 13.24 14.88
C ASP A 725 -18.81 12.43 15.24
N ALA A 726 -18.20 12.75 16.40
CA ALA A 726 -16.94 12.17 16.89
C ALA A 726 -16.88 10.62 16.99
N ASN A 727 -18.00 9.93 16.74
CA ASN A 727 -18.05 8.49 16.50
C ASN A 727 -19.11 8.20 15.43
N PRO A 728 -18.73 8.02 14.15
CA PRO A 728 -19.68 7.57 13.14
C PRO A 728 -20.26 6.23 13.58
N PRO A 729 -21.55 5.95 13.28
CA PRO A 729 -22.14 4.67 13.63
C PRO A 729 -21.34 3.54 12.98
N PRO A 730 -21.36 2.33 13.56
CA PRO A 730 -20.67 1.21 12.96
C PRO A 730 -21.32 0.87 11.62
N LEU A 731 -20.54 0.89 10.54
CA LEU A 731 -21.02 0.65 9.18
C LEU A 731 -20.36 -0.61 8.62
N LEU A 732 -21.16 -1.40 7.92
CA LEU A 732 -20.72 -2.41 6.98
C LEU A 732 -20.94 -1.86 5.57
N VAL A 733 -19.86 -1.82 4.80
CA VAL A 733 -19.84 -1.39 3.42
C VAL A 733 -19.40 -2.60 2.59
N VAL A 734 -20.19 -2.96 1.60
CA VAL A 734 -19.83 -4.01 0.65
C VAL A 734 -19.81 -3.38 -0.73
N ALA A 735 -18.64 -3.40 -1.37
CA ALA A 735 -18.44 -2.93 -2.73
C ALA A 735 -18.13 -4.11 -3.65
N MET A 736 -18.55 -4.02 -4.90
CA MET A 736 -18.30 -4.98 -5.95
C MET A 736 -17.84 -4.23 -7.19
N THR A 737 -16.65 -4.59 -7.67
CA THR A 737 -15.98 -3.97 -8.83
C THR A 737 -15.69 -5.05 -9.88
N PRO A 738 -15.98 -4.81 -11.17
CA PRO A 738 -15.64 -5.76 -12.22
C PRO A 738 -14.12 -5.75 -12.50
N HIS A 739 -13.55 -6.92 -12.80
CA HIS A 739 -12.19 -7.03 -13.34
C HIS A 739 -12.19 -6.70 -14.84
N GLY A 740 -11.31 -5.80 -15.26
CA GLY A 740 -11.08 -5.48 -16.66
C GLY A 740 -12.13 -4.56 -17.30
N ARG A 741 -12.34 -4.71 -18.62
CA ARG A 741 -13.11 -3.76 -19.44
C ARG A 741 -14.55 -3.52 -18.92
N PRO A 742 -15.11 -2.31 -19.13
CA PRO A 742 -16.38 -1.83 -18.56
C PRO A 742 -17.67 -2.54 -19.02
N LYS A 743 -17.60 -3.68 -19.73
CA LYS A 743 -18.78 -4.43 -20.21
C LYS A 743 -19.25 -5.51 -19.23
N ALA A 744 -19.04 -5.32 -17.93
CA ALA A 744 -19.67 -6.15 -16.93
C ALA A 744 -21.20 -5.95 -16.98
N GLY A 745 -21.94 -7.05 -16.98
CA GLY A 745 -23.40 -6.98 -16.93
C GLY A 745 -23.88 -6.26 -15.65
N PRO A 746 -25.07 -5.63 -15.66
CA PRO A 746 -25.61 -4.97 -14.48
C PRO A 746 -25.58 -5.88 -13.25
N ALA A 747 -25.10 -5.33 -12.14
CA ALA A 747 -24.76 -6.04 -10.93
C ALA A 747 -25.46 -5.40 -9.71
N ALA A 748 -25.57 -6.15 -8.61
CA ALA A 748 -26.14 -5.69 -7.34
C ALA A 748 -25.59 -6.49 -6.17
N VAL A 749 -25.45 -5.84 -5.01
CA VAL A 749 -25.12 -6.44 -3.72
C VAL A 749 -26.35 -6.36 -2.83
N HIS A 750 -26.70 -7.45 -2.15
CA HIS A 750 -27.80 -7.51 -1.20
C HIS A 750 -27.26 -7.92 0.18
N ILE A 751 -27.64 -7.20 1.22
CA ILE A 751 -27.32 -7.53 2.62
C ILE A 751 -28.62 -7.96 3.30
N LEU A 752 -28.66 -9.22 3.71
CA LEU A 752 -29.84 -9.92 4.18
C LEU A 752 -29.65 -10.43 5.61
N ARG A 753 -30.78 -10.69 6.27
CA ARG A 753 -30.85 -11.41 7.54
C ARG A 753 -32.00 -12.39 7.50
N ASN A 754 -31.76 -13.64 7.90
CA ASN A 754 -32.82 -14.62 8.06
C ASN A 754 -33.77 -14.21 9.20
N ILE A 755 -35.05 -14.52 9.06
CA ILE A 755 -36.00 -14.48 10.16
C ILE A 755 -35.61 -15.57 11.16
N GLU A 756 -35.76 -15.27 12.45
CA GLU A 756 -35.41 -16.17 13.54
C GLU A 756 -36.02 -17.57 13.35
N GLY A 757 -35.19 -18.61 13.44
CA GLY A 757 -35.60 -20.01 13.26
C GLY A 757 -35.92 -20.43 11.82
N LYS A 758 -35.63 -19.60 10.80
CA LYS A 758 -35.93 -19.92 9.39
C LYS A 758 -34.73 -20.23 8.51
N GLY A 759 -33.50 -20.12 9.02
CA GLY A 759 -32.28 -20.53 8.31
C GLY A 759 -31.65 -21.77 8.94
N GLU A 760 -31.13 -22.67 8.10
CA GLU A 760 -30.30 -23.80 8.52
C GLU A 760 -28.83 -23.40 8.44
N ASP A 761 -28.05 -23.74 9.47
CA ASP A 761 -26.58 -23.68 9.49
C ASP A 761 -25.95 -22.38 8.95
N GLY A 762 -26.65 -21.25 9.13
CA GLY A 762 -26.24 -19.92 8.68
C GLY A 762 -26.25 -19.71 7.16
N LEU A 763 -26.97 -20.54 6.39
CA LEU A 763 -27.32 -20.33 4.98
C LEU A 763 -28.53 -19.40 4.84
N LEU A 764 -28.66 -18.71 3.71
CA LEU A 764 -29.86 -17.92 3.42
C LEU A 764 -31.04 -18.85 3.17
N ALA A 765 -32.14 -18.62 3.87
CA ALA A 765 -33.36 -19.39 3.65
C ALA A 765 -33.90 -19.16 2.22
N GLU A 766 -34.09 -20.24 1.44
CA GLU A 766 -34.56 -20.23 0.03
C GLU A 766 -36.06 -19.87 -0.10
N ASN A 767 -36.53 -18.90 0.68
CA ASN A 767 -37.88 -18.38 0.61
C ASN A 767 -37.84 -16.88 0.92
N PRO A 768 -38.35 -15.99 0.04
CA PRO A 768 -38.32 -14.54 0.26
C PRO A 768 -39.10 -14.10 1.50
N SER A 769 -40.03 -14.91 1.99
CA SER A 769 -40.76 -14.64 3.23
C SER A 769 -39.99 -15.05 4.49
N HIS A 770 -38.81 -15.65 4.36
CA HIS A 770 -37.98 -16.16 5.46
C HIS A 770 -36.75 -15.29 5.75
N HIS A 771 -36.57 -14.17 5.05
CA HIS A 771 -35.46 -13.24 5.29
C HIS A 771 -35.86 -11.79 5.00
N HIS A 772 -35.13 -10.86 5.62
CA HIS A 772 -35.26 -9.43 5.41
C HIS A 772 -34.07 -8.90 4.63
N VAL A 773 -34.32 -7.99 3.68
CA VAL A 773 -33.25 -7.22 3.03
C VAL A 773 -33.02 -5.95 3.81
N LEU A 774 -31.89 -5.90 4.50
CA LEU A 774 -31.49 -4.78 5.34
C LEU A 774 -30.95 -3.65 4.46
N ALA A 775 -30.02 -3.96 3.56
CA ALA A 775 -29.44 -3.02 2.60
C ALA A 775 -29.30 -3.69 1.23
N GLN A 776 -29.30 -2.89 0.16
CA GLN A 776 -29.10 -3.38 -1.19
C GLN A 776 -28.52 -2.29 -2.09
N SER A 777 -27.92 -2.69 -3.20
CA SER A 777 -27.47 -1.78 -4.23
C SER A 777 -28.62 -1.10 -4.97
N GLY A 778 -28.29 0.02 -5.61
CA GLY A 778 -29.19 0.75 -6.48
C GLY A 778 -30.14 1.73 -5.76
N LEU A 779 -30.95 2.42 -6.55
CA LEU A 779 -31.84 3.48 -6.08
C LEU A 779 -33.24 2.90 -5.83
N ARG A 780 -33.55 2.51 -4.57
CA ARG A 780 -34.87 1.95 -4.20
C ARG A 780 -36.04 2.83 -4.63
N HIS A 781 -35.85 4.15 -4.59
CA HIS A 781 -36.89 5.12 -4.93
C HIS A 781 -37.22 5.17 -6.44
N ILE A 782 -36.30 4.72 -7.31
CA ILE A 782 -36.51 4.62 -8.77
C ILE A 782 -36.78 3.16 -9.19
N GLY A 783 -36.76 2.21 -8.24
CA GLY A 783 -36.95 0.78 -8.52
C GLY A 783 -35.81 0.14 -9.33
N ARG A 784 -34.62 0.78 -9.37
CA ARG A 784 -33.43 0.23 -10.03
C ARG A 784 -32.54 -0.46 -8.99
N GLU A 785 -32.65 -1.78 -8.89
CA GLU A 785 -31.84 -2.63 -7.98
C GLU A 785 -30.45 -2.97 -8.56
N TYR A 786 -30.36 -3.07 -9.89
CA TYR A 786 -29.12 -3.39 -10.60
C TYR A 786 -28.54 -2.17 -11.31
N SER A 787 -27.22 -2.02 -11.26
CA SER A 787 -26.47 -0.93 -11.91
C SER A 787 -25.31 -1.48 -12.75
N SER A 788 -25.00 -0.81 -13.86
CA SER A 788 -23.80 -1.04 -14.68
C SER A 788 -22.68 -0.06 -14.31
N ALA A 789 -22.70 0.47 -13.08
CA ALA A 789 -21.63 1.31 -12.58
C ALA A 789 -20.34 0.50 -12.44
N SER A 790 -19.22 1.20 -12.55
CA SER A 790 -17.88 0.64 -12.34
C SER A 790 -17.66 0.15 -10.90
N GLU A 791 -18.48 0.64 -9.98
CA GLU A 791 -18.56 0.14 -8.61
C GLU A 791 -20.03 0.05 -8.19
N VAL A 792 -20.43 -1.11 -7.69
CA VAL A 792 -21.77 -1.36 -7.16
C VAL A 792 -21.64 -1.82 -5.73
N GLY A 793 -22.42 -1.27 -4.81
CA GLY A 793 -22.33 -1.70 -3.42
C GLY A 793 -23.55 -1.39 -2.58
N ALA A 794 -23.50 -1.77 -1.32
CA ALA A 794 -24.53 -1.56 -0.33
C ALA A 794 -23.90 -1.16 1.00
N VAL A 795 -24.58 -0.32 1.77
CA VAL A 795 -24.15 0.12 3.10
C VAL A 795 -25.23 -0.25 4.10
N LEU A 796 -24.82 -0.90 5.18
CA LEU A 796 -25.66 -1.25 6.32
C LEU A 796 -25.08 -0.61 7.57
N ARG A 797 -25.92 0.07 8.35
CA ARG A 797 -25.58 0.40 9.74
C ARG A 797 -25.62 -0.89 10.55
N LEU A 798 -24.49 -1.27 11.13
CA LEU A 798 -24.38 -2.49 11.92
C LEU A 798 -25.26 -2.38 13.17
N PRO A 799 -26.26 -3.26 13.33
CA PRO A 799 -27.09 -3.30 14.52
C PRO A 799 -26.25 -3.80 15.71
N LEU A 800 -25.98 -2.91 16.66
CA LEU A 800 -25.25 -3.22 17.90
C LEU A 800 -26.09 -3.99 18.92
N ASP A 801 -27.41 -4.07 18.72
CA ASP A 801 -28.34 -4.74 19.61
C ASP A 801 -28.29 -6.27 19.50
N ARG A 802 -27.79 -6.82 18.38
CA ARG A 802 -27.69 -8.27 18.14
C ARG A 802 -26.39 -8.63 17.40
N PRO A 803 -25.23 -8.50 18.04
CA PRO A 803 -23.93 -8.74 17.39
C PRO A 803 -23.71 -10.20 16.99
N GLU A 804 -24.40 -11.15 17.64
CA GLU A 804 -24.26 -12.58 17.37
C GLU A 804 -25.00 -13.06 16.12
N GLU A 805 -26.02 -12.33 15.67
CA GLU A 805 -26.79 -12.71 14.49
C GLU A 805 -26.01 -12.35 13.21
N PRO A 806 -25.60 -13.34 12.38
CA PRO A 806 -24.87 -13.06 11.16
C PRO A 806 -25.75 -12.36 10.11
N PHE A 807 -25.09 -11.57 9.27
CA PHE A 807 -25.65 -11.07 8.02
C PHE A 807 -25.23 -11.98 6.87
N ILE A 808 -26.04 -12.02 5.82
CA ILE A 808 -25.70 -12.73 4.60
C ILE A 808 -25.62 -11.72 3.47
N VAL A 809 -24.49 -11.69 2.80
CA VAL A 809 -24.23 -10.82 1.66
C VAL A 809 -24.27 -11.65 0.39
N VAL A 810 -25.15 -11.24 -0.53
CA VAL A 810 -25.39 -11.93 -1.81
C VAL A 810 -25.11 -10.95 -2.96
N PRO A 811 -23.88 -10.95 -3.53
CA PRO A 811 -23.64 -10.36 -4.84
C PRO A 811 -24.44 -11.09 -5.92
N SER A 812 -24.88 -10.37 -6.94
CA SER A 812 -25.64 -10.97 -8.03
C SER A 812 -25.53 -10.18 -9.33
N LEU A 813 -25.70 -10.88 -10.44
CA LEU A 813 -25.86 -10.28 -11.77
C LEU A 813 -27.34 -10.29 -12.17
N LYS A 814 -27.78 -9.23 -12.87
CA LYS A 814 -29.19 -9.02 -13.24
C LYS A 814 -29.80 -10.18 -14.04
N SER A 815 -28.97 -10.86 -14.84
CA SER A 815 -29.36 -11.93 -15.75
C SER A 815 -28.42 -13.11 -15.58
N THR A 816 -28.93 -14.31 -15.84
CA THR A 816 -28.12 -15.55 -15.86
C THR A 816 -27.15 -15.61 -17.03
N ASN A 817 -27.38 -14.80 -18.06
CA ASN A 817 -26.52 -14.74 -19.25
C ASN A 817 -25.35 -13.76 -19.06
N HIS A 818 -25.31 -13.01 -17.96
CA HIS A 818 -24.19 -12.13 -17.67
C HIS A 818 -23.06 -12.94 -17.06
N GLN A 819 -21.84 -12.65 -17.51
CA GLN A 819 -20.61 -13.27 -17.05
C GLN A 819 -19.62 -12.17 -16.70
N GLY A 820 -18.64 -12.54 -15.89
CA GLY A 820 -17.57 -11.63 -15.52
C GLY A 820 -16.84 -12.11 -14.27
N ARG A 821 -15.63 -11.60 -14.12
CA ARG A 821 -14.86 -11.68 -12.88
C ARG A 821 -15.08 -10.37 -12.13
N PHE A 822 -15.33 -10.46 -10.84
CA PHE A 822 -15.54 -9.31 -9.98
C PHE A 822 -14.73 -9.50 -8.72
N THR A 823 -14.33 -8.37 -8.15
CA THR A 823 -13.79 -8.29 -6.80
C THR A 823 -14.88 -7.76 -5.88
N ILE A 824 -15.09 -8.46 -4.76
CA ILE A 824 -16.00 -8.03 -3.70
C ILE A 824 -15.18 -7.63 -2.50
N THR A 825 -15.31 -6.39 -2.09
CA THR A 825 -14.59 -5.80 -0.97
C THR A 825 -15.57 -5.54 0.19
N PHE A 826 -15.32 -6.21 1.30
CA PHE A 826 -15.99 -6.00 2.58
C PHE A 826 -15.17 -5.00 3.38
N MET A 827 -15.85 -3.99 3.89
CA MET A 827 -15.24 -2.83 4.52
C MET A 827 -16.08 -2.49 5.76
N SER A 828 -15.45 -2.32 6.92
CA SER A 828 -16.19 -1.96 8.12
C SER A 828 -15.43 -1.03 9.06
N THR A 829 -16.17 -0.15 9.73
CA THR A 829 -15.65 0.70 10.80
C THR A 829 -15.49 -0.06 12.13
N GLN A 830 -15.92 -1.32 12.17
CA GLN A 830 -15.71 -2.25 13.28
C GLN A 830 -15.02 -3.52 12.76
N ASP A 831 -14.43 -4.28 13.68
CA ASP A 831 -13.88 -5.59 13.35
C ASP A 831 -15.01 -6.57 13.07
N ILE A 832 -14.95 -7.19 11.90
CA ILE A 832 -15.90 -8.20 11.46
C ILE A 832 -15.16 -9.48 11.07
N GLU A 833 -15.91 -10.55 10.96
CA GLU A 833 -15.48 -11.82 10.38
C GLU A 833 -16.32 -12.06 9.11
N VAL A 834 -15.65 -12.34 7.99
CA VAL A 834 -16.32 -12.65 6.72
C VAL A 834 -15.94 -14.05 6.28
N GLU A 835 -16.94 -14.92 6.16
CA GLU A 835 -16.80 -16.31 5.75
C GLU A 835 -17.55 -16.50 4.42
N ARG A 836 -16.87 -17.01 3.39
CA ARG A 836 -17.53 -17.39 2.14
C ARG A 836 -18.24 -18.73 2.36
N ILE A 837 -19.55 -18.74 2.17
CA ILE A 837 -20.38 -19.94 2.27
C ILE A 837 -20.19 -20.75 0.98
N GLN A 838 -19.75 -22.01 1.10
CA GLN A 838 -19.52 -22.93 -0.02
C GLN A 838 -20.80 -23.61 -0.52
#